data_AF-A0A537HR76-F1
#
_entry.id   AF-A0A537HR76-F1
#
_cell.length_a   1.000
_cell.length_b   1.000
_cell.length_c   1.000
_cell.angle_alpha   90.00
_cell.angle_beta   90.00
_cell.angle_gamma   90.00
#
_symmetry.space_group_name_H-M   'P 1'
#
loop_
_entity.id
_entity.type
_entity.pdbx_description
1 polymer ?
#
loop_
_entity_poly.entity_id
_entity_poly.type
_entity_poly.pdbx_seq_one_letter_code
_entity_poly.pdbx_strand_id
1 'polypeptide(L)'
;MRKNLTILGGCILLFISIISSKKLQPDQKVYAFKELKEGEEGEELEEEKKAEEAEEGEEGYDGPMQIGMQEFEKTKDPALGYVPADRLMNAIEFTNYQKEIFSSARMSTSYAWTARGPIYDVVGPSNGNLRANNEYTSGRMRAIMVDASDATGNTVFAAGIAGGLWKTTNFLTQPANWSIVSDNFASIAIGSICQDPTNPNVMYFSTGEAPSNSDAVYGKGVWKSTNHGVTWTQLASTTNYWRAFKIVCDASGNVYIALRTTSAPLPTQSNGLVRSIDGGTTWTNITPSGMTASNSNCTDIEISSTGRFHASFGYSTGGGGVSNYRYTDNPSTVTTATWTSPAAGLTTAANRIELATVGNIIYAAPSNGSNNVVDMYRSTDGGANWTQRNGASFTTSLSNGQGWYGITLAINPNFTDSVIVGGLDAYLSVDGGTTITRMTYWAGVTGPYVHADHHFMQWYNVGTERRIIIGCDGGIFLSRNNGSTFSDRNRNLSLKQFFSISLHPTLTDYMLAGAQDNGSHKLNGSGLTSSVEVTGGDGAYVHIDQDQPQYQFTSYVYNQYRRSTNGGTSWSGITLSSTEGLFINPFDYDDVLNVMYCSNGNSAAPTNELRRWDNPQTGSTNTTLTLSALTRTSNSNPTAFKVSPYTADRVYIGSSRGVLLRLDNASSVNAGTANANTTAIGSASFPVGTINCVAVGTDDNNLLGIF
;
A
#
# COMPACT_ATOMS: atom_id res chain seq x y z
N MET A 1 -12.94 -44.56 30.99
CA MET A 1 -11.46 -44.64 31.03
C MET A 1 -10.87 -45.91 30.36
N ARG A 2 -11.53 -46.53 29.35
CA ARG A 2 -10.95 -47.65 28.57
C ARG A 2 -11.34 -47.65 27.07
N LYS A 3 -11.71 -46.50 26.51
CA LYS A 3 -11.95 -46.31 25.06
C LYS A 3 -11.07 -45.26 24.38
N ASN A 4 -10.19 -44.55 25.11
CA ASN A 4 -9.32 -43.51 24.55
C ASN A 4 -7.84 -43.94 24.39
N LEU A 5 -7.51 -45.24 24.53
CA LEU A 5 -6.11 -45.70 24.46
C LEU A 5 -5.73 -46.44 23.17
N THR A 6 -6.69 -46.72 22.28
CA THR A 6 -6.41 -47.46 21.03
C THR A 6 -6.18 -46.52 19.83
N ILE A 7 -6.60 -45.26 19.91
CA ILE A 7 -6.46 -44.28 18.81
C ILE A 7 -5.12 -43.52 18.91
N LEU A 8 -4.61 -43.32 20.12
CA LEU A 8 -3.30 -42.68 20.33
C LEU A 8 -2.11 -43.56 19.88
N GLY A 9 -2.26 -44.89 19.91
CA GLY A 9 -1.22 -45.83 19.50
C GLY A 9 -1.05 -45.96 17.98
N GLY A 10 -2.13 -45.77 17.21
CA GLY A 10 -2.09 -45.85 15.73
C GLY A 10 -1.45 -44.62 15.08
N CYS A 11 -1.71 -43.43 15.62
CA CYS A 11 -1.18 -42.18 15.07
C CYS A 11 0.32 -42.01 15.30
N ILE A 12 0.87 -42.55 16.40
CA ILE A 12 2.30 -42.45 16.72
C ILE A 12 3.15 -43.37 15.83
N LEU A 13 2.63 -44.55 15.45
CA LEU A 13 3.32 -45.48 14.55
C LEU A 13 3.33 -45.00 13.08
N LEU A 14 2.31 -44.26 12.63
CA LEU A 14 2.34 -43.61 11.30
C LEU A 14 3.30 -42.40 11.27
N PHE A 15 3.36 -41.63 12.37
CA PHE A 15 4.26 -40.46 12.49
C PHE A 15 5.75 -40.85 12.39
N ILE A 16 6.14 -41.99 12.96
CA ILE A 16 7.53 -42.48 12.93
C ILE A 16 7.92 -43.04 11.54
N SER A 17 6.96 -43.57 10.78
CA SER A 17 7.18 -44.04 9.40
C SER A 17 7.48 -42.89 8.42
N ILE A 18 6.76 -41.76 8.55
CA ILE A 18 6.90 -40.61 7.64
C ILE A 18 8.21 -39.83 7.88
N ILE A 19 8.66 -39.73 9.14
CA ILE A 19 9.89 -39.00 9.50
C ILE A 19 11.17 -39.78 9.11
N SER A 20 11.11 -41.11 9.01
CA SER A 20 12.29 -41.95 8.73
C SER A 20 12.59 -42.17 7.23
N SER A 21 11.73 -41.76 6.30
CA SER A 21 11.97 -41.94 4.87
C SER A 21 12.82 -40.81 4.26
N LYS A 22 14.04 -41.14 3.81
CA LYS A 22 15.01 -40.21 3.19
C LYS A 22 14.64 -39.73 1.76
N LYS A 23 13.36 -39.66 1.39
CA LYS A 23 12.95 -39.43 -0.02
C LYS A 23 11.99 -38.27 -0.29
N LEU A 24 11.72 -37.36 0.65
CA LEU A 24 10.83 -36.21 0.39
C LEU A 24 11.53 -34.85 0.60
N GLN A 25 11.35 -33.94 -0.35
CA GLN A 25 11.83 -32.56 -0.32
C GLN A 25 10.97 -31.65 0.60
N PRO A 26 11.50 -30.48 1.04
CA PRO A 26 10.91 -29.67 2.12
C PRO A 26 9.50 -29.10 1.87
N ASP A 27 9.13 -28.91 0.61
CA ASP A 27 7.86 -28.33 0.13
C ASP A 27 6.66 -29.30 0.25
N GLN A 28 6.90 -30.60 0.26
CA GLN A 28 5.86 -31.63 0.38
C GLN A 28 5.38 -31.86 1.82
N LYS A 29 6.08 -31.33 2.84
CA LYS A 29 5.66 -31.45 4.25
C LYS A 29 4.59 -30.46 4.68
N VAL A 30 4.35 -29.41 3.88
CA VAL A 30 3.37 -28.35 4.15
C VAL A 30 1.94 -28.80 3.83
N TYR A 31 1.76 -29.71 2.87
CA TYR A 31 0.43 -30.15 2.43
C TYR A 31 -0.21 -31.24 3.29
N ALA A 32 0.57 -32.02 4.04
CA ALA A 32 0.03 -33.06 4.92
C ALA A 32 -0.64 -32.51 6.21
N PHE A 33 -0.52 -31.20 6.48
CA PHE A 33 -1.15 -30.56 7.64
C PHE A 33 -2.54 -29.98 7.34
N LYS A 34 -2.95 -29.92 6.07
CA LYS A 34 -4.19 -29.24 5.65
C LYS A 34 -5.44 -30.14 5.69
N GLU A 35 -5.28 -31.47 5.60
CA GLU A 35 -6.40 -32.44 5.57
C GLU A 35 -6.83 -33.00 6.94
N LEU A 36 -6.38 -32.43 8.07
CA LEU A 36 -6.76 -32.89 9.42
C LEU A 36 -7.63 -31.90 10.20
N LYS A 37 -8.13 -30.84 9.55
CA LYS A 37 -8.94 -29.79 10.21
C LYS A 37 -10.38 -29.63 9.69
N GLU A 38 -10.78 -30.37 8.67
CA GLU A 38 -12.17 -30.37 8.20
C GLU A 38 -12.91 -31.55 8.83
N GLY A 39 -13.47 -31.30 10.01
CA GLY A 39 -14.27 -32.24 10.75
C GLY A 39 -14.73 -31.61 12.07
N GLU A 40 -15.93 -31.04 12.03
CA GLU A 40 -16.90 -30.81 13.13
C GLU A 40 -17.39 -29.35 13.27
N GLU A 41 -18.61 -29.16 12.75
CA GLU A 41 -19.73 -28.31 13.20
C GLU A 41 -19.59 -26.76 13.22
N GLY A 42 -20.27 -26.12 12.26
CA GLY A 42 -20.67 -24.71 12.35
C GLY A 42 -21.08 -24.07 11.02
N GLU A 43 -22.17 -24.51 10.38
CA GLU A 43 -22.54 -24.03 9.03
C GLU A 43 -23.97 -23.46 8.87
N GLU A 44 -24.75 -23.23 9.93
CA GLU A 44 -26.15 -22.79 9.76
C GLU A 44 -26.53 -21.46 10.44
N LEU A 45 -25.55 -20.64 10.86
CA LEU A 45 -25.81 -19.33 11.50
C LEU A 45 -25.03 -18.15 10.89
N GLU A 46 -24.25 -18.38 9.83
CA GLU A 46 -23.47 -17.33 9.15
C GLU A 46 -24.13 -16.80 7.86
N GLU A 47 -25.08 -17.52 7.26
CA GLU A 47 -25.72 -17.08 6.00
C GLU A 47 -26.82 -16.03 6.22
N GLU A 48 -27.53 -16.01 7.36
CA GLU A 48 -28.54 -14.98 7.65
C GLU A 48 -27.94 -13.65 8.10
N LYS A 49 -26.73 -13.63 8.68
CA LYS A 49 -26.04 -12.37 9.04
C LYS A 49 -25.42 -11.65 7.86
N LYS A 50 -25.00 -12.37 6.81
CA LYS A 50 -24.44 -11.76 5.59
C LYS A 50 -25.51 -11.17 4.67
N ALA A 51 -26.78 -11.55 4.84
CA ALA A 51 -27.88 -11.04 4.03
C ALA A 51 -28.45 -9.70 4.55
N GLU A 52 -28.45 -9.47 5.88
CA GLU A 52 -28.91 -8.20 6.47
C GLU A 52 -27.85 -7.09 6.45
N GLU A 53 -26.55 -7.42 6.39
CA GLU A 53 -25.46 -6.43 6.23
C GLU A 53 -25.31 -5.91 4.78
N ALA A 54 -26.06 -6.47 3.82
CA ALA A 54 -25.98 -6.10 2.40
C ALA A 54 -26.93 -4.96 1.99
N GLU A 55 -27.85 -4.52 2.86
CA GLU A 55 -28.84 -3.47 2.55
C GLU A 55 -28.55 -2.09 3.18
N GLU A 56 -27.55 -1.95 4.05
CA GLU A 56 -27.03 -0.64 4.49
C GLU A 56 -25.57 -0.50 4.05
N GLY A 57 -25.29 0.52 3.24
CA GLY A 57 -24.01 0.74 2.58
C GLY A 57 -22.84 1.09 3.52
N GLU A 58 -22.36 0.11 4.28
CA GLU A 58 -21.07 0.19 4.96
C GLU A 58 -19.96 -0.25 4.01
N GLU A 59 -19.21 0.71 3.46
CA GLU A 59 -17.92 0.42 2.83
C GLU A 59 -16.97 -0.10 3.92
N GLY A 60 -16.84 -1.43 4.02
CA GLY A 60 -15.89 -2.13 4.87
C GLY A 60 -14.64 -2.55 4.10
N TYR A 61 -13.51 -2.56 4.81
CA TYR A 61 -12.18 -3.11 4.45
C TYR A 61 -12.04 -3.76 3.07
N ASP A 62 -11.32 -3.10 2.17
CA ASP A 62 -11.07 -3.55 0.80
C ASP A 62 -10.10 -4.73 0.72
N GLY A 63 -8.98 -4.73 1.46
CA GLY A 63 -8.05 -5.85 1.57
C GLY A 63 -6.68 -5.62 0.91
N PRO A 64 -5.85 -4.67 1.38
CA PRO A 64 -4.59 -4.26 0.73
C PRO A 64 -3.54 -5.38 0.60
N MET A 65 -3.67 -6.48 1.35
CA MET A 65 -2.83 -7.66 1.17
C MET A 65 -3.10 -8.40 -0.15
N GLN A 66 -4.30 -8.29 -0.72
CA GLN A 66 -4.69 -9.02 -1.93
C GLN A 66 -4.19 -8.33 -3.19
N ILE A 67 -4.22 -6.99 -3.26
CA ILE A 67 -3.42 -6.25 -4.25
C ILE A 67 -1.93 -6.55 -4.06
N GLY A 68 -1.52 -6.67 -2.78
CA GLY A 68 -0.27 -7.27 -2.30
C GLY A 68 0.17 -8.49 -3.12
N MET A 69 -0.67 -9.51 -3.07
CA MET A 69 -0.42 -10.75 -3.78
C MET A 69 -0.46 -10.56 -5.30
N GLN A 70 -1.46 -9.84 -5.83
CA GLN A 70 -1.62 -9.63 -7.27
C GLN A 70 -0.37 -9.03 -7.94
N GLU A 71 0.15 -7.91 -7.44
CA GLU A 71 1.34 -7.27 -8.06
C GLU A 71 2.61 -8.09 -7.83
N PHE A 72 2.77 -8.75 -6.67
CA PHE A 72 3.88 -9.68 -6.47
C PHE A 72 3.84 -10.83 -7.48
N GLU A 73 2.68 -11.45 -7.69
CA GLU A 73 2.47 -12.48 -8.72
C GLU A 73 2.88 -11.98 -10.11
N LYS A 74 2.56 -10.72 -10.46
CA LYS A 74 2.94 -10.13 -11.74
C LYS A 74 4.45 -10.07 -11.95
N THR A 75 5.22 -9.84 -10.90
CA THR A 75 6.69 -9.75 -10.98
C THR A 75 7.40 -11.09 -11.04
N LYS A 76 6.76 -12.20 -10.65
CA LYS A 76 7.40 -13.51 -10.65
C LYS A 76 7.65 -14.01 -12.05
N ASP A 77 8.72 -14.77 -12.24
CA ASP A 77 8.84 -15.65 -13.41
C ASP A 77 7.91 -16.85 -13.16
N PRO A 78 6.86 -17.04 -13.99
CA PRO A 78 5.91 -18.13 -13.81
C PRO A 78 6.47 -19.55 -13.92
N ALA A 79 7.63 -19.74 -14.55
CA ALA A 79 8.31 -21.03 -14.60
C ALA A 79 9.14 -21.29 -13.33
N LEU A 80 9.72 -20.24 -12.76
CA LEU A 80 10.55 -20.33 -11.55
C LEU A 80 9.73 -20.28 -10.26
N GLY A 81 8.55 -19.67 -10.28
CA GLY A 81 7.71 -19.46 -9.10
C GLY A 81 8.26 -18.39 -8.14
N TYR A 82 9.29 -17.65 -8.54
CA TYR A 82 9.88 -16.53 -7.82
C TYR A 82 10.38 -15.45 -8.81
N VAL A 83 10.74 -14.28 -8.31
CA VAL A 83 11.28 -13.18 -9.14
C VAL A 83 12.80 -13.37 -9.33
N PRO A 84 13.30 -13.58 -10.57
CA PRO A 84 14.73 -13.86 -10.81
C PRO A 84 15.60 -12.60 -10.71
N ALA A 85 16.47 -12.55 -9.69
CA ALA A 85 17.36 -11.42 -9.36
C ALA A 85 18.31 -10.99 -10.45
N ASP A 86 18.98 -11.98 -10.99
CA ASP A 86 19.95 -11.89 -12.04
C ASP A 86 19.34 -11.22 -13.28
N ARG A 87 18.10 -11.58 -13.63
CA ARG A 87 17.41 -10.98 -14.78
C ARG A 87 17.00 -9.53 -14.54
N LEU A 88 16.52 -9.21 -13.34
CA LEU A 88 16.19 -7.82 -13.01
C LEU A 88 17.43 -6.93 -13.08
N MET A 89 18.56 -7.38 -12.53
CA MET A 89 19.81 -6.62 -12.57
C MET A 89 20.31 -6.41 -14.00
N ASN A 90 20.28 -7.46 -14.82
CA ASN A 90 20.60 -7.34 -16.25
C ASN A 90 19.66 -6.36 -16.97
N ALA A 91 18.36 -6.37 -16.65
CA ALA A 91 17.39 -5.45 -17.23
C ALA A 91 17.62 -4.00 -16.77
N ILE A 92 17.99 -3.78 -15.49
CA ILE A 92 18.36 -2.46 -14.96
C ILE A 92 19.63 -1.94 -15.64
N GLU A 93 20.67 -2.76 -15.73
CA GLU A 93 21.92 -2.41 -16.41
C GLU A 93 21.69 -2.09 -17.87
N PHE A 94 20.94 -2.94 -18.58
CA PHE A 94 20.54 -2.69 -19.95
C PHE A 94 19.74 -1.40 -20.08
N THR A 95 18.78 -1.14 -19.19
CA THR A 95 17.98 0.09 -19.19
C THR A 95 18.85 1.32 -18.96
N ASN A 96 19.80 1.26 -18.02
CA ASN A 96 20.72 2.36 -17.76
C ASN A 96 21.65 2.60 -18.96
N TYR A 97 22.19 1.54 -19.55
CA TYR A 97 22.97 1.60 -20.79
C TYR A 97 22.16 2.20 -21.95
N GLN A 98 20.90 1.80 -22.14
CA GLN A 98 20.01 2.41 -23.12
C GLN A 98 19.76 3.89 -22.81
N LYS A 99 19.50 4.25 -21.55
CA LYS A 99 19.32 5.66 -21.13
C LYS A 99 20.56 6.49 -21.44
N GLU A 100 21.76 5.96 -21.20
CA GLU A 100 23.02 6.63 -21.51
C GLU A 100 23.17 6.84 -23.02
N ILE A 101 22.91 5.81 -23.84
CA ILE A 101 22.95 5.92 -25.31
C ILE A 101 21.90 6.89 -25.87
N PHE A 102 20.67 6.84 -25.35
CA PHE A 102 19.57 7.69 -25.81
C PHE A 102 19.59 9.09 -25.22
N SER A 103 20.39 9.37 -24.17
CA SER A 103 20.54 10.71 -23.60
C SER A 103 21.04 11.72 -24.65
N SER A 104 21.89 11.27 -25.57
CA SER A 104 22.38 12.04 -26.72
C SER A 104 21.38 12.20 -27.86
N ALA A 105 20.31 11.38 -27.92
CA ALA A 105 19.37 11.37 -29.03
C ALA A 105 18.00 12.02 -28.71
N ARG A 106 17.69 12.27 -27.44
CA ARG A 106 16.37 12.80 -26.98
C ARG A 106 16.29 14.32 -26.85
N MET A 107 17.05 15.06 -27.67
CA MET A 107 16.78 16.48 -27.89
C MET A 107 16.17 16.68 -29.29
N SER A 108 14.92 16.29 -29.47
CA SER A 108 14.14 16.76 -30.62
C SER A 108 12.67 16.82 -30.23
N THR A 109 12.18 18.05 -30.09
CA THR A 109 10.83 18.50 -29.66
C THR A 109 10.50 18.25 -28.19
N SER A 110 10.46 19.32 -27.38
CA SER A 110 9.79 19.25 -26.08
C SER A 110 8.30 19.13 -26.34
N TYR A 111 7.71 17.97 -26.11
CA TYR A 111 6.27 17.89 -25.95
C TYR A 111 5.90 18.78 -24.76
N ALA A 112 5.12 19.83 -25.01
CA ALA A 112 4.58 20.67 -23.95
C ALA A 112 3.49 19.87 -23.21
N TRP A 113 3.89 19.07 -22.24
CA TRP A 113 2.97 18.39 -21.35
C TRP A 113 2.31 19.41 -20.43
N THR A 114 0.98 19.44 -20.43
CA THR A 114 0.20 20.25 -19.49
C THR A 114 -0.34 19.32 -18.40
N ALA A 115 0.09 19.54 -17.16
CA ALA A 115 -0.43 18.78 -16.03
C ALA A 115 -1.95 19.01 -15.86
N ARG A 116 -2.67 17.94 -15.54
CA ARG A 116 -4.15 17.92 -15.44
C ARG A 116 -4.68 17.84 -14.00
N GLY A 117 -3.82 17.49 -13.05
CA GLY A 117 -4.16 17.36 -11.63
C GLY A 117 -4.61 15.93 -11.27
N PRO A 118 -5.47 15.76 -10.25
CA PRO A 118 -6.14 16.82 -9.52
C PRO A 118 -5.24 17.53 -8.52
N ILE A 119 -5.48 18.84 -8.31
CA ILE A 119 -4.84 19.62 -7.23
C ILE A 119 -5.65 19.60 -5.93
N TYR A 120 -6.90 19.18 -5.98
CA TYR A 120 -7.77 18.82 -4.86
C TYR A 120 -8.98 18.08 -5.43
N ASP A 121 -9.77 17.44 -4.59
CA ASP A 121 -11.00 16.76 -5.01
C ASP A 121 -12.23 17.29 -4.26
N VAL A 122 -13.40 16.91 -4.73
CA VAL A 122 -14.68 17.08 -4.03
C VAL A 122 -15.47 15.80 -4.14
N VAL A 123 -16.28 15.50 -3.13
CA VAL A 123 -17.17 14.33 -3.16
C VAL A 123 -18.31 14.59 -4.15
N GLY A 124 -18.53 13.66 -5.06
CA GLY A 124 -19.59 13.70 -6.06
C GLY A 124 -20.98 13.33 -5.50
N PRO A 125 -22.04 13.50 -6.30
CA PRO A 125 -23.43 13.37 -5.85
C PRO A 125 -23.91 11.94 -5.55
N SER A 126 -23.11 10.91 -5.81
CA SER A 126 -23.53 9.50 -5.71
C SER A 126 -22.42 8.64 -5.12
N ASN A 127 -22.60 8.14 -3.90
CA ASN A 127 -21.74 7.14 -3.24
C ASN A 127 -20.22 7.40 -3.32
N GLY A 128 -19.78 8.66 -3.38
CA GLY A 128 -18.42 8.98 -2.97
C GLY A 128 -18.29 8.77 -1.45
N ASN A 129 -17.09 8.50 -0.97
CA ASN A 129 -16.87 8.36 0.46
C ASN A 129 -17.35 9.64 1.16
N LEU A 130 -18.37 9.54 2.02
CA LEU A 130 -18.94 10.73 2.67
C LEU A 130 -17.90 11.33 3.61
N ARG A 131 -17.44 12.55 3.29
CA ARG A 131 -16.46 13.28 4.09
C ARG A 131 -17.16 14.42 4.81
N ALA A 132 -17.08 14.43 6.14
CA ALA A 132 -17.60 15.55 6.92
C ALA A 132 -16.94 16.86 6.45
N ASN A 133 -17.68 17.96 6.44
CA ASN A 133 -17.20 19.29 6.08
C ASN A 133 -16.61 19.45 4.66
N ASN A 134 -16.89 18.52 3.74
CA ASN A 134 -16.35 18.52 2.37
C ASN A 134 -14.81 18.56 2.33
N GLU A 135 -14.16 17.83 3.24
CA GLU A 135 -12.70 17.74 3.30
C GLU A 135 -12.10 17.09 2.03
N TYR A 136 -10.91 17.54 1.66
CA TYR A 136 -10.19 17.07 0.48
C TYR A 136 -9.25 15.93 0.81
N THR A 137 -8.95 15.08 -0.17
CA THR A 137 -7.89 14.07 -0.09
C THR A 137 -6.85 14.28 -1.18
N SER A 138 -5.60 13.95 -0.86
CA SER A 138 -4.45 14.12 -1.76
C SER A 138 -3.76 12.82 -2.14
N GLY A 139 -3.96 11.73 -1.39
CA GLY A 139 -3.29 10.44 -1.58
C GLY A 139 -2.32 10.09 -0.46
N ARG A 140 -1.63 8.95 -0.61
CA ARG A 140 -0.87 8.30 0.47
C ARG A 140 0.36 9.05 0.94
N MET A 141 0.32 9.44 2.22
CA MET A 141 1.35 10.23 2.88
C MET A 141 2.01 9.46 4.02
N ARG A 142 3.35 9.48 4.05
CA ARG A 142 4.15 8.80 5.10
C ARG A 142 5.16 9.71 5.81
N ALA A 143 5.62 10.76 5.14
CA ALA A 143 6.65 11.64 5.67
C ALA A 143 6.11 13.05 5.88
N ILE A 144 6.13 13.54 7.12
CA ILE A 144 5.78 14.92 7.47
C ILE A 144 6.84 15.46 8.44
N MET A 145 7.26 16.70 8.23
CA MET A 145 8.18 17.40 9.11
C MET A 145 7.79 18.87 9.24
N VAL A 146 7.43 19.28 10.46
CA VAL A 146 7.33 20.70 10.83
C VAL A 146 8.74 21.23 11.02
N ASP A 147 9.07 22.32 10.34
CA ASP A 147 10.39 22.94 10.40
C ASP A 147 10.67 23.54 11.79
N ALA A 148 11.65 22.97 12.49
CA ALA A 148 12.01 23.38 13.84
C ALA A 148 12.59 24.81 13.91
N SER A 149 13.04 25.38 12.78
CA SER A 149 13.52 26.76 12.71
C SER A 149 12.43 27.79 12.46
N ASP A 150 11.22 27.36 12.08
CA ASP A 150 10.06 28.23 11.91
C ASP A 150 9.20 28.23 13.19
N ALA A 151 9.45 29.22 14.06
CA ALA A 151 8.70 29.40 15.30
C ALA A 151 7.18 29.64 15.09
N THR A 152 6.75 29.99 13.88
CA THR A 152 5.32 30.13 13.56
C THR A 152 4.64 28.79 13.28
N GLY A 153 5.41 27.73 13.04
CA GLY A 153 4.93 26.39 12.67
C GLY A 153 4.17 26.35 11.34
N ASN A 154 4.43 27.29 10.43
CA ASN A 154 3.82 27.33 9.10
C ASN A 154 4.62 26.59 8.04
N THR A 155 5.92 26.44 8.26
CA THR A 155 6.82 25.76 7.34
C THR A 155 6.78 24.27 7.60
N VAL A 156 6.24 23.54 6.64
CA VAL A 156 6.07 22.08 6.71
C VAL A 156 6.54 21.46 5.42
N PHE A 157 7.31 20.39 5.54
CA PHE A 157 7.64 19.48 4.46
C PHE A 157 6.75 18.25 4.57
N ALA A 158 6.20 17.79 3.45
CA ALA A 158 5.39 16.57 3.39
C ALA A 158 5.76 15.77 2.14
N ALA A 159 5.67 14.45 2.21
CA ALA A 159 5.95 13.60 1.08
C ALA A 159 5.05 12.37 1.04
N GLY A 160 4.63 12.04 -0.17
CA GLY A 160 3.90 10.81 -0.48
C GLY A 160 4.82 9.72 -1.00
N ILE A 161 4.40 8.46 -0.85
CA ILE A 161 5.22 7.31 -1.25
C ILE A 161 5.27 7.07 -2.77
N ALA A 162 4.45 7.80 -3.52
CA ALA A 162 4.48 7.84 -4.98
C ALA A 162 4.39 9.28 -5.53
N GLY A 163 4.56 10.30 -4.67
CA GLY A 163 4.23 11.69 -5.01
C GLY A 163 5.32 12.72 -4.71
N GLY A 164 6.52 12.29 -4.27
CA GLY A 164 7.66 13.19 -4.10
C GLY A 164 7.57 14.12 -2.88
N LEU A 165 8.51 15.06 -2.79
CA LEU A 165 8.66 15.99 -1.66
C LEU A 165 8.00 17.34 -1.96
N TRP A 166 7.20 17.82 -1.01
CA TRP A 166 6.47 19.07 -1.06
C TRP A 166 6.81 19.95 0.14
N LYS A 167 6.75 21.26 -0.06
CA LYS A 167 6.94 22.28 0.98
C LYS A 167 5.79 23.26 0.96
N THR A 168 5.37 23.67 2.15
CA THR A 168 4.52 24.84 2.36
C THR A 168 5.17 25.76 3.39
N THR A 169 4.86 27.06 3.33
CA THR A 169 5.24 28.06 4.34
C THR A 169 4.02 28.76 4.92
N ASN A 170 2.83 28.20 4.73
CA ASN A 170 1.56 28.72 5.23
C ASN A 170 0.64 27.59 5.71
N PHE A 171 1.20 26.53 6.30
CA PHE A 171 0.49 25.33 6.74
C PHE A 171 -0.70 25.61 7.67
N LEU A 172 -0.62 26.68 8.46
CA LEU A 172 -1.69 27.09 9.38
C LEU A 172 -2.77 27.95 8.71
N THR A 173 -2.67 28.25 7.42
CA THR A 173 -3.75 28.90 6.68
C THR A 173 -4.55 27.85 5.93
N GLN A 174 -5.85 28.12 5.71
CA GLN A 174 -6.71 27.25 4.89
C GLN A 174 -7.15 28.04 3.66
N PRO A 175 -6.78 27.63 2.44
CA PRO A 175 -5.96 26.45 2.13
C PRO A 175 -4.46 26.65 2.44
N ALA A 176 -3.77 25.58 2.79
CA ALA A 176 -2.30 25.54 2.72
C ALA A 176 -1.89 25.52 1.24
N ASN A 177 -0.76 26.16 0.92
CA ASN A 177 -0.21 26.16 -0.43
C ASN A 177 1.06 25.32 -0.47
N TRP A 178 0.99 24.19 -1.15
CA TRP A 178 2.13 23.31 -1.37
C TRP A 178 2.83 23.64 -2.67
N SER A 179 4.14 23.51 -2.67
CA SER A 179 4.98 23.57 -3.85
C SER A 179 5.86 22.33 -3.87
N ILE A 180 5.98 21.74 -5.05
CA ILE A 180 6.90 20.63 -5.23
C ILE A 180 8.34 21.12 -5.04
N VAL A 181 9.12 20.36 -4.29
CA VAL A 181 10.54 20.68 -4.07
C VAL A 181 11.37 20.27 -5.28
N SER A 182 11.13 19.07 -5.80
CA SER A 182 11.77 18.53 -7.01
C SER A 182 11.09 17.23 -7.46
N ASP A 183 11.03 17.00 -8.76
CA ASP A 183 10.66 15.72 -9.39
C ASP A 183 11.88 14.88 -9.79
N ASN A 184 13.10 15.40 -9.60
CA ASN A 184 14.33 14.80 -10.13
C ASN A 184 15.04 13.88 -9.12
N PHE A 185 14.31 13.31 -8.16
CA PHE A 185 14.88 12.31 -7.26
C PHE A 185 15.01 10.96 -7.96
N ALA A 186 16.04 10.18 -7.61
CA ALA A 186 16.24 8.84 -8.16
C ALA A 186 15.07 7.88 -7.85
N SER A 187 14.32 8.17 -6.79
CA SER A 187 12.99 7.64 -6.51
C SER A 187 12.18 8.72 -5.80
N ILE A 188 10.94 8.92 -6.21
CA ILE A 188 10.00 9.86 -5.58
C ILE A 188 9.25 9.24 -4.38
N ALA A 189 9.56 7.98 -4.05
CA ALA A 189 8.96 7.28 -2.93
C ALA A 189 9.60 7.68 -1.62
N ILE A 190 9.08 8.70 -0.95
CA ILE A 190 9.69 9.22 0.28
C ILE A 190 8.89 8.73 1.48
N GLY A 191 9.54 7.91 2.32
CA GLY A 191 8.88 7.26 3.46
C GLY A 191 9.11 7.95 4.80
N SER A 192 10.24 8.65 4.97
CA SER A 192 10.59 9.31 6.23
C SER A 192 11.59 10.45 6.01
N ILE A 193 11.49 11.49 6.82
CA ILE A 193 12.30 12.72 6.77
C ILE A 193 12.67 13.15 8.19
N CYS A 194 13.87 13.69 8.38
CA CYS A 194 14.32 14.28 9.63
C CYS A 194 15.16 15.55 9.41
N GLN A 195 15.21 16.40 10.43
CA GLN A 195 15.99 17.63 10.48
C GLN A 195 16.94 17.58 11.66
N ASP A 196 18.19 18.01 11.44
CA ASP A 196 19.19 18.07 12.50
C ASP A 196 18.73 19.07 13.57
N PRO A 197 18.58 18.63 14.84
CA PRO A 197 18.04 19.47 15.90
C PRO A 197 18.99 20.61 16.33
N THR A 198 20.26 20.57 15.93
CA THR A 198 21.27 21.60 16.22
C THR A 198 21.61 22.47 15.03
N ASN A 199 21.38 21.99 13.81
CA ASN A 199 21.55 22.76 12.58
C ASN A 199 20.39 22.51 11.61
N PRO A 200 19.28 23.27 11.73
CA PRO A 200 18.08 23.10 10.91
C PRO A 200 18.31 23.14 9.38
N ASN A 201 19.43 23.69 8.90
CA ASN A 201 19.78 23.65 7.47
C ASN A 201 20.08 22.22 6.96
N VAL A 202 20.49 21.34 7.86
CA VAL A 202 20.80 19.94 7.56
C VAL A 202 19.54 19.11 7.74
N MET A 203 19.14 18.45 6.66
CA MET A 203 17.96 17.60 6.62
C MET A 203 18.28 16.33 5.84
N TYR A 204 17.60 15.24 6.17
CA TYR A 204 17.71 13.98 5.47
C TYR A 204 16.33 13.41 5.18
N PHE A 205 16.15 12.78 4.02
CA PHE A 205 15.01 11.89 3.81
C PHE A 205 15.47 10.56 3.26
N SER A 206 14.73 9.52 3.62
CA SER A 206 14.92 8.17 3.08
C SER A 206 13.83 7.87 2.06
N THR A 207 14.22 7.15 1.02
CA THR A 207 13.29 6.68 0.00
C THR A 207 12.97 5.19 0.15
N GLY A 208 11.80 4.80 -0.32
CA GLY A 208 11.32 3.42 -0.40
C GLY A 208 10.30 3.05 0.67
N GLU A 209 9.24 2.36 0.26
CA GLU A 209 8.22 1.86 1.16
C GLU A 209 8.67 0.54 1.81
N ALA A 210 8.77 0.53 3.13
CA ALA A 210 9.23 -0.65 3.85
C ALA A 210 8.16 -1.73 4.09
N PRO A 211 6.87 -1.42 4.30
CA PRO A 211 5.85 -2.46 4.43
C PRO A 211 5.77 -3.42 3.23
N SER A 212 5.10 -4.56 3.42
CA SER A 212 4.94 -5.62 2.39
C SER A 212 3.73 -5.44 1.48
N ASN A 213 3.15 -4.23 1.45
CA ASN A 213 2.20 -3.90 0.40
C ASN A 213 2.93 -4.03 -0.95
N SER A 214 2.22 -4.36 -2.00
CA SER A 214 2.88 -4.72 -3.26
C SER A 214 2.98 -3.60 -4.26
N ASP A 215 2.11 -2.61 -4.11
CA ASP A 215 2.24 -1.29 -4.68
C ASP A 215 3.33 -0.46 -3.97
N ALA A 216 4.07 -1.09 -3.03
CA ALA A 216 5.25 -0.53 -2.40
C ALA A 216 6.28 -0.10 -3.44
N VAL A 217 6.52 1.21 -3.48
CA VAL A 217 7.49 1.78 -4.40
C VAL A 217 8.88 1.69 -3.77
N TYR A 218 9.82 1.07 -4.47
CA TYR A 218 11.18 0.91 -3.99
C TYR A 218 11.96 2.23 -3.96
N GLY A 219 12.80 2.34 -2.94
CA GLY A 219 13.70 3.47 -2.72
C GLY A 219 14.98 3.40 -3.52
N LYS A 220 15.71 4.50 -3.48
CA LYS A 220 17.07 4.70 -3.99
C LYS A 220 17.88 5.48 -2.96
N GLY A 221 17.93 5.00 -1.73
CA GLY A 221 18.80 5.56 -0.71
C GLY A 221 18.29 6.79 0.00
N VAL A 222 19.24 7.48 0.62
CA VAL A 222 19.03 8.67 1.43
C VAL A 222 19.52 9.90 0.69
N TRP A 223 18.76 10.98 0.83
CA TRP A 223 19.10 12.29 0.30
C TRP A 223 19.35 13.23 1.45
N LYS A 224 20.33 14.13 1.26
CA LYS A 224 20.74 15.14 2.23
C LYS A 224 20.60 16.53 1.64
N SER A 225 20.04 17.43 2.42
CA SER A 225 20.14 18.88 2.22
C SER A 225 21.10 19.47 3.25
N THR A 226 21.82 20.52 2.87
CA THR A 226 22.63 21.35 3.77
C THR A 226 22.24 22.84 3.72
N ASN A 227 21.16 23.16 2.99
CA ASN A 227 20.64 24.50 2.78
C ASN A 227 19.12 24.55 2.96
N HIS A 228 18.62 23.92 4.03
CA HIS A 228 17.23 24.05 4.49
C HIS A 228 16.18 23.56 3.46
N GLY A 229 16.52 22.48 2.75
CA GLY A 229 15.65 21.80 1.81
C GLY A 229 15.59 22.44 0.43
N VAL A 230 16.44 23.43 0.13
CA VAL A 230 16.50 24.09 -1.18
C VAL A 230 17.12 23.18 -2.24
N THR A 231 18.23 22.49 -1.91
CA THR A 231 18.84 21.50 -2.79
C THR A 231 19.15 20.22 -2.03
N TRP A 232 19.01 19.09 -2.72
CA TRP A 232 19.19 17.76 -2.16
C TRP A 232 20.21 16.97 -2.97
N THR A 233 21.08 16.24 -2.28
CA THR A 233 22.08 15.35 -2.90
C THR A 233 21.90 13.94 -2.38
N GLN A 234 21.88 12.95 -3.28
CA GLN A 234 21.84 11.54 -2.91
C GLN A 234 23.16 11.13 -2.25
N LEU A 235 23.08 10.40 -1.14
CA LEU A 235 24.25 9.82 -0.48
C LEU A 235 24.66 8.54 -1.21
N ALA A 236 25.79 8.58 -1.91
CA ALA A 236 26.24 7.50 -2.80
C ALA A 236 26.36 6.12 -2.10
N SER A 237 26.73 6.09 -0.82
CA SER A 237 26.87 4.87 -0.03
C SER A 237 25.53 4.19 0.33
N THR A 238 24.40 4.81 -0.02
CA THR A 238 23.05 4.36 0.35
C THR A 238 22.20 3.99 -0.86
N THR A 239 22.74 4.01 -2.08
CA THR A 239 21.99 3.74 -3.32
C THR A 239 21.30 2.36 -3.34
N ASN A 240 21.75 1.43 -2.49
CA ASN A 240 21.18 0.12 -2.25
C ASN A 240 20.19 0.06 -1.07
N TYR A 241 19.77 1.17 -0.49
CA TYR A 241 18.71 1.20 0.53
C TYR A 241 17.37 1.42 -0.19
N TRP A 242 16.63 0.34 -0.36
CA TRP A 242 15.40 0.27 -1.13
C TRP A 242 14.15 0.27 -0.27
N ARG A 243 14.29 -0.10 1.02
CA ARG A 243 13.19 -0.19 1.99
C ARG A 243 13.63 0.39 3.33
N ALA A 244 13.08 1.55 3.67
CA ALA A 244 13.35 2.24 4.92
C ALA A 244 12.03 2.52 5.65
N PHE A 245 11.94 2.12 6.92
CA PHE A 245 10.81 2.45 7.77
C PHE A 245 10.92 3.88 8.29
N LYS A 246 12.12 4.28 8.75
CA LYS A 246 12.32 5.54 9.45
C LYS A 246 13.77 6.01 9.36
N ILE A 247 13.94 7.33 9.29
CA ILE A 247 15.23 8.02 9.44
C ILE A 247 15.14 9.03 10.57
N VAL A 248 16.17 9.07 11.43
CA VAL A 248 16.30 10.07 12.51
C VAL A 248 17.74 10.57 12.56
N CYS A 249 17.93 11.82 12.99
CA CYS A 249 19.24 12.39 13.26
C CYS A 249 19.29 12.98 14.67
N ASP A 250 20.47 12.91 15.30
CA ASP A 250 20.67 13.39 16.67
C ASP A 250 21.43 14.72 16.72
N ALA A 251 21.49 15.31 17.92
CA ALA A 251 22.18 16.57 18.19
C ALA A 251 23.72 16.47 18.08
N SER A 252 24.28 15.28 17.91
CA SER A 252 25.71 15.09 17.65
C SER A 252 26.02 14.97 16.16
N GLY A 253 25.01 15.13 15.28
CA GLY A 253 25.16 15.01 13.83
C GLY A 253 25.17 13.56 13.33
N ASN A 254 24.85 12.57 14.19
CA ASN A 254 24.70 11.19 13.75
C ASN A 254 23.34 11.01 13.06
N VAL A 255 23.29 10.04 12.14
CA VAL A 255 22.08 9.69 11.38
C VAL A 255 21.84 8.20 11.49
N TYR A 256 20.58 7.80 11.72
CA TYR A 256 20.16 6.41 11.93
C TYR A 256 19.03 6.08 10.96
N ILE A 257 19.05 4.87 10.40
CA ILE A 257 18.01 4.42 9.47
C ILE A 257 17.55 3.02 9.85
N ALA A 258 16.24 2.88 10.06
CA ALA A 258 15.55 1.61 10.23
C ALA A 258 15.24 1.01 8.85
N LEU A 259 15.85 -0.14 8.56
CA LEU A 259 15.84 -0.81 7.27
C LEU A 259 15.18 -2.19 7.37
N ARG A 260 14.53 -2.57 6.27
CA ARG A 260 14.02 -3.92 6.06
C ARG A 260 14.88 -4.66 5.06
N THR A 261 15.11 -5.96 5.31
CA THR A 261 15.67 -6.90 4.34
C THR A 261 15.03 -6.76 2.96
N THR A 262 15.89 -6.82 1.95
CA THR A 262 15.52 -7.18 0.59
C THR A 262 16.08 -8.55 0.28
N SER A 263 15.33 -9.35 -0.47
CA SER A 263 15.83 -10.58 -1.08
C SER A 263 15.88 -10.40 -2.60
N ALA A 264 16.48 -11.37 -3.29
CA ALA A 264 16.32 -11.56 -4.73
C ALA A 264 14.87 -11.22 -5.15
N PRO A 265 14.68 -10.28 -6.09
CA PRO A 265 15.61 -9.94 -7.15
C PRO A 265 16.57 -8.78 -6.87
N LEU A 266 16.43 -8.12 -5.73
CA LEU A 266 17.16 -6.91 -5.42
C LEU A 266 18.55 -7.23 -4.87
N PRO A 267 19.55 -6.35 -5.09
CA PRO A 267 20.82 -6.43 -4.38
C PRO A 267 20.58 -6.48 -2.87
N THR A 268 21.42 -7.23 -2.17
CA THR A 268 21.36 -7.33 -0.70
C THR A 268 21.51 -5.94 -0.09
N GLN A 269 20.47 -5.48 0.58
CA GLN A 269 20.48 -4.29 1.41
C GLN A 269 21.02 -4.62 2.81
N SER A 270 21.67 -3.65 3.47
CA SER A 270 21.92 -3.71 4.91
C SER A 270 20.59 -3.87 5.65
N ASN A 271 20.43 -4.97 6.38
CA ASN A 271 19.24 -5.23 7.17
C ASN A 271 19.33 -4.63 8.58
N GLY A 272 18.17 -4.28 9.14
CA GLY A 272 18.02 -3.87 10.52
C GLY A 272 18.29 -2.40 10.70
N LEU A 273 19.26 -2.04 11.53
CA LEU A 273 19.52 -0.66 11.91
C LEU A 273 20.95 -0.27 11.55
N VAL A 274 21.09 0.80 10.79
CA VAL A 274 22.39 1.37 10.40
C VAL A 274 22.56 2.77 10.97
N ARG A 275 23.81 3.12 11.31
CA ARG A 275 24.20 4.45 11.83
C ARG A 275 25.34 5.02 11.01
N SER A 276 25.26 6.31 10.72
CA SER A 276 26.36 7.15 10.26
C SER A 276 26.74 8.13 11.36
N ILE A 277 28.05 8.35 11.57
CA ILE A 277 28.59 9.37 12.48
C ILE A 277 29.32 10.52 11.74
N ASP A 278 29.28 10.50 10.40
CA ASP A 278 30.00 11.43 9.52
C ASP A 278 29.06 12.12 8.51
N GLY A 279 27.81 12.29 8.93
CA GLY A 279 26.79 12.98 8.12
C GLY A 279 26.37 12.24 6.85
N GLY A 280 26.54 10.91 6.80
CA GLY A 280 26.01 10.01 5.78
C GLY A 280 27.04 9.47 4.81
N THR A 281 28.34 9.69 5.06
CA THR A 281 29.44 9.25 4.19
C THR A 281 29.73 7.76 4.37
N THR A 282 29.71 7.28 5.62
CA THR A 282 29.88 5.87 5.96
C THR A 282 28.81 5.38 6.92
N TRP A 283 28.46 4.10 6.81
CA TRP A 283 27.36 3.50 7.57
C TRP A 283 27.81 2.22 8.25
N THR A 284 27.55 2.11 9.55
CA THR A 284 27.83 0.95 10.38
C THR A 284 26.53 0.24 10.72
N ASN A 285 26.45 -1.07 10.51
CA ASN A 285 25.33 -1.87 10.99
C ASN A 285 25.44 -2.03 12.51
N ILE A 286 24.42 -1.54 13.22
CA ILE A 286 24.31 -1.58 14.67
C ILE A 286 23.13 -2.45 15.12
N THR A 287 22.63 -3.35 14.27
CA THR A 287 21.57 -4.29 14.62
C THR A 287 22.02 -5.18 15.80
N PRO A 288 21.21 -5.34 16.85
CA PRO A 288 21.58 -6.17 17.99
C PRO A 288 21.97 -7.60 17.59
N SER A 289 22.98 -8.18 18.25
CA SER A 289 23.38 -9.56 18.07
C SER A 289 22.31 -10.54 18.56
N GLY A 290 22.27 -11.74 18.00
CA GLY A 290 21.32 -12.80 18.39
C GLY A 290 19.92 -12.68 17.77
N MET A 291 19.73 -11.75 16.82
CA MET A 291 18.51 -11.65 16.01
C MET A 291 18.49 -12.73 14.90
N THR A 292 17.30 -13.16 14.52
CA THR A 292 17.02 -14.07 13.40
C THR A 292 16.53 -13.29 12.17
N ALA A 293 16.38 -13.96 11.03
CA ALA A 293 15.81 -13.34 9.83
C ALA A 293 14.39 -12.79 10.04
N SER A 294 13.60 -13.39 10.94
CA SER A 294 12.22 -13.00 11.21
C SER A 294 12.08 -11.78 12.14
N ASN A 295 13.15 -11.37 12.81
CA ASN A 295 13.11 -10.31 13.83
C ASN A 295 14.31 -9.36 13.80
N SER A 296 15.02 -9.31 12.67
CA SER A 296 16.17 -8.43 12.46
C SER A 296 15.84 -7.19 11.64
N ASN A 297 14.67 -7.09 11.00
CA ASN A 297 14.25 -5.83 10.37
C ASN A 297 13.95 -4.82 11.48
N CYS A 298 14.47 -3.61 11.35
CA CYS A 298 14.14 -2.54 12.28
C CYS A 298 12.90 -1.82 11.76
N THR A 299 11.84 -1.77 12.58
CA THR A 299 10.55 -1.20 12.17
C THR A 299 10.32 0.21 12.67
N ASP A 300 10.90 0.56 13.82
CA ASP A 300 10.79 1.89 14.38
C ASP A 300 12.00 2.24 15.25
N ILE A 301 12.33 3.53 15.31
CA ILE A 301 13.42 4.10 16.10
C ILE A 301 13.02 5.46 16.66
N GLU A 302 13.42 5.71 17.92
CA GLU A 302 13.14 6.93 18.64
C GLU A 302 14.34 7.39 19.47
N ILE A 303 14.60 8.70 19.49
CA ILE A 303 15.61 9.31 20.37
C ILE A 303 14.87 10.16 21.40
N SER A 304 14.93 9.77 22.66
CA SER A 304 14.30 10.55 23.71
C SER A 304 15.09 11.81 24.03
N SER A 305 14.43 12.79 24.66
CA SER A 305 15.11 13.99 25.15
C SER A 305 16.13 13.71 26.27
N THR A 306 16.21 12.49 26.80
CA THR A 306 17.26 12.08 27.75
C THR A 306 18.55 11.62 27.03
N GLY A 307 18.53 11.55 25.70
CA GLY A 307 19.62 11.01 24.88
C GLY A 307 19.57 9.49 24.72
N ARG A 308 18.60 8.82 25.35
CA ARG A 308 18.39 7.38 25.18
C ARG A 308 17.82 7.10 23.78
N PHE A 309 18.38 6.09 23.14
CA PHE A 309 17.95 5.62 21.84
C PHE A 309 17.19 4.31 21.97
N HIS A 310 16.05 4.24 21.30
CA HIS A 310 15.08 3.17 21.34
C HIS A 310 14.90 2.59 19.94
N ALA A 311 14.81 1.28 19.83
CA ALA A 311 14.62 0.62 18.55
C ALA A 311 13.71 -0.61 18.70
N SER A 312 12.78 -0.77 17.77
CA SER A 312 11.98 -1.98 17.61
C SER A 312 12.45 -2.79 16.39
N PHE A 313 12.37 -4.10 16.52
CA PHE A 313 12.76 -5.05 15.50
C PHE A 313 11.69 -6.13 15.34
N GLY A 314 11.45 -6.60 14.13
CA GLY A 314 10.38 -7.53 13.84
C GLY A 314 10.17 -7.71 12.34
N TYR A 315 8.92 -7.84 11.94
CA TYR A 315 8.47 -7.86 10.56
C TYR A 315 8.71 -9.18 9.82
N SER A 316 7.83 -10.16 10.06
CA SER A 316 7.83 -11.44 9.35
C SER A 316 6.75 -11.46 8.26
N THR A 317 7.10 -11.96 7.08
CA THR A 317 6.16 -12.16 5.97
C THR A 317 5.15 -13.25 6.34
N GLY A 318 3.86 -12.91 6.40
CA GLY A 318 2.76 -13.85 6.72
C GLY A 318 2.19 -13.76 8.15
N GLY A 319 2.70 -12.87 9.00
CA GLY A 319 2.27 -12.76 10.40
C GLY A 319 2.83 -13.88 11.31
N GLY A 320 2.73 -13.70 12.63
CA GLY A 320 3.13 -14.71 13.63
C GLY A 320 4.63 -14.78 13.97
N GLY A 321 5.40 -13.71 13.74
CA GLY A 321 6.82 -13.62 14.08
C GLY A 321 7.08 -13.25 15.55
N VAL A 322 8.35 -12.97 15.88
CA VAL A 322 8.76 -12.40 17.17
C VAL A 322 9.16 -10.95 16.93
N SER A 323 8.59 -10.01 17.67
CA SER A 323 9.08 -8.63 17.68
C SER A 323 9.86 -8.36 18.97
N ASN A 324 10.91 -7.56 18.87
CA ASN A 324 11.80 -7.20 19.96
C ASN A 324 11.88 -5.69 20.12
N TYR A 325 12.07 -5.26 21.36
CA TYR A 325 12.42 -3.89 21.71
C TYR A 325 13.81 -3.87 22.36
N ARG A 326 14.61 -2.86 22.01
CA ARG A 326 15.96 -2.63 22.54
C ARG A 326 16.17 -1.15 22.80
N TYR A 327 17.08 -0.83 23.72
CA TYR A 327 17.52 0.54 23.98
C TYR A 327 19.00 0.63 24.32
N THR A 328 19.55 1.85 24.22
CA THR A 328 20.91 2.18 24.64
C THR A 328 20.99 3.63 25.09
N ASP A 329 21.81 3.91 26.10
CA ASP A 329 22.14 5.27 26.55
C ASP A 329 23.33 5.87 25.79
N ASN A 330 23.99 5.11 24.92
CA ASN A 330 25.20 5.52 24.21
C ASN A 330 25.06 5.32 22.68
N PRO A 331 24.12 6.01 22.02
CA PRO A 331 23.80 5.75 20.61
C PRO A 331 24.96 6.02 19.64
N SER A 332 25.84 6.98 19.94
CA SER A 332 27.01 7.32 19.11
C SER A 332 28.08 6.21 19.08
N THR A 333 28.15 5.38 20.12
CA THR A 333 29.16 4.30 20.26
C THR A 333 28.55 2.90 20.33
N VAL A 334 27.21 2.78 20.27
CA VAL A 334 26.54 1.48 20.28
C VAL A 334 27.08 0.56 19.18
N THR A 335 27.24 -0.70 19.53
CA THR A 335 27.62 -1.81 18.65
C THR A 335 26.54 -2.88 18.70
N THR A 336 26.65 -3.89 17.84
CA THR A 336 25.71 -5.04 17.83
C THR A 336 25.62 -5.74 19.20
N ALA A 337 26.67 -5.71 20.03
CA ALA A 337 26.73 -6.42 21.31
C ALA A 337 26.34 -5.58 22.54
N THR A 338 26.17 -4.26 22.41
CA THR A 338 26.02 -3.34 23.56
C THR A 338 24.60 -2.80 23.73
N TRP A 339 23.62 -3.46 23.12
CA TRP A 339 22.20 -3.13 23.29
C TRP A 339 21.65 -3.72 24.60
N THR A 340 20.76 -2.98 25.24
CA THR A 340 20.07 -3.43 26.44
C THR A 340 18.70 -4.02 26.09
N SER A 341 18.39 -5.16 26.72
CA SER A 341 17.05 -5.78 26.68
C SER A 341 16.16 -5.17 27.77
N PRO A 342 14.85 -5.00 27.55
CA PRO A 342 13.95 -4.69 28.64
C PRO A 342 13.91 -5.86 29.65
N ALA A 343 13.68 -5.57 30.92
CA ALA A 343 13.54 -6.58 31.97
C ALA A 343 12.23 -7.36 31.86
N ALA A 344 11.15 -6.68 31.46
CA ALA A 344 9.86 -7.27 31.11
C ALA A 344 9.50 -6.91 29.66
N GLY A 345 9.14 -7.91 28.85
CA GLY A 345 8.87 -7.73 27.42
C GLY A 345 7.46 -7.22 27.10
N LEU A 346 7.22 -7.02 25.82
CA LEU A 346 5.92 -6.70 25.22
C LEU A 346 5.27 -8.04 24.80
N THR A 347 4.32 -8.55 25.60
CA THR A 347 3.82 -9.94 25.48
C THR A 347 2.99 -10.22 24.23
N THR A 348 2.43 -9.20 23.57
CA THR A 348 1.60 -9.37 22.36
C THR A 348 2.31 -9.02 21.04
N ALA A 349 3.60 -8.68 21.10
CA ALA A 349 4.34 -8.23 19.92
C ALA A 349 4.81 -9.39 19.03
N ALA A 350 4.26 -9.46 17.81
CA ALA A 350 4.56 -10.55 16.88
C ALA A 350 4.91 -10.11 15.45
N ASN A 351 4.61 -8.87 15.05
CA ASN A 351 5.00 -8.38 13.72
C ASN A 351 5.73 -7.03 13.80
N ARG A 352 5.02 -5.94 14.06
CA ARG A 352 5.56 -4.58 14.14
C ARG A 352 5.32 -3.98 15.52
N ILE A 353 6.18 -3.05 15.94
CA ILE A 353 5.99 -2.25 17.16
C ILE A 353 6.27 -0.79 16.82
N GLU A 354 5.27 0.07 17.00
CA GLU A 354 5.44 1.52 16.99
C GLU A 354 5.73 2.04 18.38
N LEU A 355 6.65 3.01 18.47
CA LEU A 355 7.15 3.63 19.67
C LEU A 355 6.86 5.13 19.61
N ALA A 356 6.70 5.73 20.79
CA ALA A 356 6.72 7.18 20.94
C ALA A 356 7.34 7.51 22.30
N THR A 357 8.15 8.57 22.39
CA THR A 357 8.86 8.91 23.63
C THR A 357 8.83 10.40 23.95
N VAL A 358 8.73 10.74 25.24
CA VAL A 358 8.91 12.08 25.80
C VAL A 358 9.61 11.92 27.16
N GLY A 359 10.87 12.38 27.26
CA GLY A 359 11.70 12.17 28.45
C GLY A 359 11.90 10.69 28.75
N ASN A 360 11.55 10.25 29.96
CA ASN A 360 11.59 8.84 30.36
C ASN A 360 10.30 8.07 30.06
N ILE A 361 9.25 8.76 29.60
CA ILE A 361 8.00 8.11 29.23
C ILE A 361 8.13 7.59 27.81
N ILE A 362 7.80 6.33 27.62
CA ILE A 362 7.71 5.70 26.30
C ILE A 362 6.47 4.82 26.24
N TYR A 363 5.77 4.89 25.11
CA TYR A 363 4.66 3.99 24.79
C TYR A 363 5.04 3.09 23.64
N ALA A 364 4.41 1.92 23.60
CA ALA A 364 4.52 0.99 22.49
C ALA A 364 3.13 0.49 22.05
N ALA A 365 2.92 0.40 20.74
CA ALA A 365 1.75 -0.22 20.11
C ALA A 365 2.19 -1.41 19.25
N PRO A 366 2.25 -2.62 19.82
CA PRO A 366 2.59 -3.83 19.08
C PRO A 366 1.39 -4.41 18.29
N SER A 367 1.67 -4.94 17.10
CA SER A 367 0.73 -5.79 16.38
C SER A 367 0.95 -7.28 16.73
N ASN A 368 -0.13 -8.02 16.95
CA ASN A 368 -0.11 -9.45 17.22
C ASN A 368 0.07 -10.31 15.96
N GLY A 369 0.01 -11.63 16.12
CA GLY A 369 0.22 -12.60 15.02
C GLY A 369 -0.82 -12.49 13.91
N SER A 370 -2.02 -12.00 14.22
CA SER A 370 -3.10 -11.69 13.27
C SER A 370 -3.03 -10.25 12.74
N ASN A 371 -1.88 -9.57 12.93
CA ASN A 371 -1.65 -8.19 12.57
C ASN A 371 -2.67 -7.20 13.16
N ASN A 372 -3.15 -7.44 14.38
CA ASN A 372 -4.00 -6.49 15.09
C ASN A 372 -3.24 -5.84 16.24
N VAL A 373 -3.44 -4.55 16.45
CA VAL A 373 -3.06 -3.88 17.70
C VAL A 373 -4.12 -4.18 18.74
N VAL A 374 -3.79 -5.07 19.67
CA VAL A 374 -4.72 -5.55 20.71
C VAL A 374 -4.38 -5.03 22.10
N ASP A 375 -3.22 -4.40 22.27
CA ASP A 375 -2.75 -3.82 23.53
C ASP A 375 -1.84 -2.61 23.26
N MET A 376 -1.73 -1.74 24.25
CA MET A 376 -0.68 -0.73 24.33
C MET A 376 0.17 -0.98 25.57
N TYR A 377 1.42 -0.54 25.54
CA TYR A 377 2.31 -0.62 26.69
C TYR A 377 2.86 0.75 27.03
N ARG A 378 3.15 0.96 28.31
CA ARG A 378 3.77 2.18 28.82
C ARG A 378 4.94 1.83 29.73
N SER A 379 6.03 2.55 29.58
CA SER A 379 7.16 2.54 30.50
C SER A 379 7.41 3.96 31.03
N THR A 380 7.83 4.03 32.30
CA THR A 380 8.19 5.27 32.99
C THR A 380 9.68 5.39 33.28
N ASP A 381 10.47 4.40 32.91
CA ASP A 381 11.90 4.29 33.20
C ASP A 381 12.75 4.19 31.91
N GLY A 382 12.27 4.82 30.84
CA GLY A 382 12.91 4.83 29.54
C GLY A 382 12.95 3.45 28.88
N GLY A 383 11.89 2.66 29.04
CA GLY A 383 11.67 1.36 28.42
C GLY A 383 12.39 0.18 29.07
N ALA A 384 12.92 0.34 30.28
CA ALA A 384 13.54 -0.77 31.01
C ALA A 384 12.47 -1.76 31.52
N ASN A 385 11.35 -1.24 32.02
CA ASN A 385 10.19 -2.03 32.44
C ASN A 385 8.92 -1.53 31.76
N TRP A 386 8.10 -2.47 31.27
CA TRP A 386 6.85 -2.18 30.57
C TRP A 386 5.65 -2.65 31.38
N THR A 387 4.61 -1.82 31.39
CA THR A 387 3.28 -2.16 31.92
C THR A 387 2.30 -2.19 30.77
N GLN A 388 1.62 -3.32 30.57
CA GLN A 388 0.49 -3.42 29.66
C GLN A 388 -0.60 -2.43 30.09
N ARG A 389 -1.17 -1.73 29.12
CA ARG A 389 -2.26 -0.77 29.25
C ARG A 389 -3.44 -1.27 28.44
N ASN A 390 -4.61 -0.72 28.72
CA ASN A 390 -5.87 -1.11 28.08
C ASN A 390 -6.17 -2.63 28.23
N GLY A 391 -6.47 -3.07 29.47
CA GLY A 391 -6.73 -4.50 29.78
C GLY A 391 -8.07 -5.05 29.26
N ALA A 392 -8.93 -4.20 28.70
CA ALA A 392 -10.00 -4.61 27.81
C ALA A 392 -9.44 -4.52 26.39
N SER A 393 -9.37 -5.63 25.67
CA SER A 393 -8.88 -5.68 24.30
C SER A 393 -9.44 -4.50 23.51
N PHE A 394 -8.58 -3.85 22.71
CA PHE A 394 -9.04 -2.92 21.69
C PHE A 394 -10.24 -3.54 20.99
N THR A 395 -11.29 -2.74 20.74
CA THR A 395 -12.32 -3.15 19.78
C THR A 395 -11.57 -3.65 18.56
N THR A 396 -11.90 -4.85 18.06
CA THR A 396 -11.15 -5.65 17.07
C THR A 396 -10.85 -4.94 15.74
N SER A 397 -11.16 -3.65 15.64
CA SER A 397 -11.17 -2.78 14.49
C SER A 397 -10.06 -1.73 14.41
N LEU A 398 -9.24 -1.45 15.46
CA LEU A 398 -8.27 -0.32 15.38
C LEU A 398 -7.44 -0.39 14.09
N SER A 399 -6.91 -1.57 13.82
CA SER A 399 -6.10 -1.84 12.62
C SER A 399 -6.77 -2.82 11.66
N ASN A 400 -7.81 -3.54 12.07
CA ASN A 400 -8.54 -4.52 11.24
C ASN A 400 -7.63 -5.46 10.41
N GLY A 401 -6.62 -6.05 11.05
CA GLY A 401 -5.63 -6.91 10.39
C GLY A 401 -4.50 -6.18 9.65
N GLN A 402 -4.42 -4.85 9.76
CA GLN A 402 -3.44 -3.99 9.08
C GLN A 402 -2.33 -3.43 10.00
N GLY A 403 -2.12 -4.02 11.17
CA GLY A 403 -1.03 -3.65 12.09
C GLY A 403 0.37 -3.76 11.50
N TRP A 404 0.51 -4.46 10.37
CA TRP A 404 1.74 -4.55 9.59
C TRP A 404 1.95 -3.36 8.63
N TYR A 405 0.91 -2.57 8.35
CA TYR A 405 0.86 -1.52 7.32
C TYR A 405 0.70 -0.12 7.91
N GLY A 406 -0.48 0.20 8.45
CA GLY A 406 -0.85 1.51 8.98
C GLY A 406 -1.00 1.47 10.49
N ILE A 407 0.10 1.58 11.23
CA ILE A 407 0.09 1.88 12.66
C ILE A 407 1.08 2.99 12.94
N THR A 408 0.70 3.87 13.88
CA THR A 408 1.50 5.04 14.30
C THR A 408 1.11 5.45 15.72
N LEU A 409 2.02 6.11 16.43
CA LEU A 409 1.84 6.51 17.82
C LEU A 409 2.46 7.90 18.08
N ALA A 410 1.82 8.74 18.89
CA ALA A 410 2.42 9.99 19.33
C ALA A 410 1.97 10.41 20.74
N ILE A 411 2.92 10.90 21.55
CA ILE A 411 2.66 11.40 22.90
C ILE A 411 2.52 12.92 22.87
N ASN A 412 1.58 13.46 23.63
CA ASN A 412 1.49 14.89 23.86
C ASN A 412 2.69 15.35 24.71
N PRO A 413 3.59 16.21 24.19
CA PRO A 413 4.82 16.57 24.90
C PRO A 413 4.58 17.39 26.18
N ASN A 414 3.39 17.98 26.33
CA ASN A 414 3.02 18.73 27.53
C ASN A 414 2.32 17.88 28.59
N PHE A 415 1.74 16.74 28.19
CA PHE A 415 0.94 15.87 29.05
C PHE A 415 1.21 14.43 28.67
N THR A 416 2.20 13.80 29.30
CA THR A 416 2.69 12.48 28.90
C THR A 416 1.71 11.34 29.13
N ASP A 417 0.59 11.57 29.83
CA ASP A 417 -0.52 10.62 29.94
C ASP A 417 -1.50 10.71 28.76
N SER A 418 -1.36 11.74 27.91
CA SER A 418 -2.12 11.87 26.68
C SER A 418 -1.32 11.32 25.49
N VAL A 419 -1.89 10.31 24.84
CA VAL A 419 -1.27 9.60 23.72
C VAL A 419 -2.31 9.32 22.65
N ILE A 420 -1.92 9.45 21.38
CA ILE A 420 -2.73 9.06 20.22
C ILE A 420 -2.11 7.86 19.55
N VAL A 421 -2.98 6.94 19.12
CA VAL A 421 -2.62 5.76 18.33
C VAL A 421 -3.48 5.73 17.07
N GLY A 422 -2.85 5.46 15.94
CA GLY A 422 -3.50 5.38 14.64
C GLY A 422 -3.53 3.97 14.08
N GLY A 423 -4.61 3.67 13.36
CA GLY A 423 -4.77 2.54 12.46
C GLY A 423 -5.66 2.94 11.28
N LEU A 424 -6.81 2.27 11.11
CA LEU A 424 -7.87 2.76 10.23
C LEU A 424 -8.46 4.08 10.75
N ASP A 425 -8.63 4.20 12.07
CA ASP A 425 -8.99 5.45 12.73
C ASP A 425 -7.92 5.84 13.75
N ALA A 426 -8.00 7.07 14.25
CA ALA A 426 -7.21 7.55 15.37
C ALA A 426 -8.00 7.39 16.66
N TYR A 427 -7.28 7.04 17.72
CA TYR A 427 -7.83 6.94 19.06
C TYR A 427 -6.97 7.75 20.05
N LEU A 428 -7.64 8.35 21.04
CA LEU A 428 -7.03 9.15 22.10
C LEU A 428 -7.08 8.42 23.43
N SER A 429 -6.00 8.51 24.19
CA SER A 429 -6.01 8.35 25.63
C SER A 429 -5.60 9.65 26.32
N VAL A 430 -6.13 9.88 27.53
CA VAL A 430 -5.77 11.00 28.42
C VAL A 430 -5.39 10.52 29.83
N ASP A 431 -5.34 9.21 30.06
CA ASP A 431 -5.12 8.56 31.36
C ASP A 431 -3.98 7.52 31.33
N GLY A 432 -3.05 7.76 30.41
CA GLY A 432 -1.85 6.96 30.27
C GLY A 432 -2.05 5.63 29.54
N GLY A 433 -3.04 5.55 28.65
CA GLY A 433 -3.41 4.35 27.89
C GLY A 433 -4.36 3.41 28.63
N THR A 434 -4.88 3.81 29.79
CA THR A 434 -5.79 2.96 30.57
C THR A 434 -7.14 2.84 29.87
N THR A 435 -7.65 3.94 29.35
CA THR A 435 -8.80 4.00 28.45
C THR A 435 -8.40 4.66 27.13
N ILE A 436 -9.03 4.19 26.05
CA ILE A 436 -8.79 4.67 24.70
C ILE A 436 -10.14 4.90 24.01
N THR A 437 -10.31 6.08 23.41
CA THR A 437 -11.56 6.50 22.77
C THR A 437 -11.30 6.85 21.32
N ARG A 438 -12.16 6.37 20.41
CA ARG A 438 -12.10 6.73 18.97
C ARG A 438 -12.25 8.24 18.82
N MET A 439 -11.31 8.86 18.10
CA MET A 439 -11.23 10.30 17.89
C MET A 439 -11.66 10.67 16.46
N THR A 440 -11.35 9.83 15.48
CA THR A 440 -11.66 10.09 14.06
C THR A 440 -12.54 9.00 13.46
N TYR A 441 -13.19 9.34 12.36
CA TYR A 441 -14.12 8.47 11.65
C TYR A 441 -13.85 8.55 10.16
N TRP A 442 -13.28 7.50 9.57
CA TRP A 442 -12.98 7.49 8.13
C TRP A 442 -14.23 7.23 7.25
N ALA A 443 -15.27 6.57 7.78
CA ALA A 443 -16.52 6.25 7.08
C ALA A 443 -17.77 6.45 7.98
N GLY A 444 -18.95 6.55 7.36
CA GLY A 444 -20.26 6.58 8.06
C GLY A 444 -20.50 7.80 8.96
N VAL A 445 -19.92 8.96 8.61
CA VAL A 445 -19.49 9.96 9.60
C VAL A 445 -20.60 10.63 10.43
N THR A 446 -20.58 10.35 11.74
CA THR A 446 -21.23 11.10 12.83
C THR A 446 -20.22 11.94 13.66
N GLY A 447 -18.91 11.86 13.36
CA GLY A 447 -17.82 12.53 14.08
C GLY A 447 -16.75 13.16 13.16
N PRO A 448 -15.58 13.58 13.71
CA PRO A 448 -14.52 14.21 12.92
C PRO A 448 -13.95 13.29 11.85
N TYR A 449 -14.06 13.69 10.59
CA TYR A 449 -13.48 12.94 9.47
C TYR A 449 -11.96 13.05 9.44
N VAL A 450 -11.29 11.92 9.27
CA VAL A 450 -9.90 11.79 8.82
C VAL A 450 -9.87 10.50 8.01
N HIS A 451 -9.23 10.55 6.84
CA HIS A 451 -9.14 9.38 5.97
C HIS A 451 -8.41 8.21 6.63
N ALA A 452 -8.78 6.99 6.26
CA ALA A 452 -8.20 5.76 6.80
C ALA A 452 -6.69 5.60 6.53
N ASP A 453 -6.11 4.61 7.20
CA ASP A 453 -4.71 4.16 7.11
C ASP A 453 -3.69 5.20 7.55
N HIS A 454 -3.59 5.38 8.86
CA HIS A 454 -2.72 6.36 9.49
C HIS A 454 -1.25 5.85 9.53
N HIS A 455 -0.36 6.58 8.86
CA HIS A 455 1.09 6.25 8.79
C HIS A 455 1.97 7.23 9.57
N PHE A 456 1.44 8.39 9.94
CA PHE A 456 2.17 9.42 10.68
C PHE A 456 1.26 10.14 11.66
N MET A 457 1.77 10.40 12.87
CA MET A 457 1.14 11.27 13.84
C MET A 457 2.17 12.13 14.55
N GLN A 458 1.85 13.39 14.79
CA GLN A 458 2.69 14.27 15.58
C GLN A 458 1.86 15.25 16.39
N TRP A 459 2.23 15.40 17.66
CA TRP A 459 1.87 16.56 18.46
C TRP A 459 2.88 17.68 18.24
N TYR A 460 2.42 18.89 17.99
CA TYR A 460 3.28 20.07 17.98
C TYR A 460 2.53 21.29 18.51
N ASN A 461 3.30 22.26 19.01
CA ASN A 461 2.76 23.48 19.60
C ASN A 461 3.29 24.70 18.86
N VAL A 462 2.46 25.73 18.72
CA VAL A 462 2.93 27.09 18.45
C VAL A 462 2.25 28.00 19.46
N GLY A 463 3.06 28.69 20.27
CA GLY A 463 2.55 29.37 21.45
C GLY A 463 1.85 28.39 22.39
N THR A 464 0.61 28.68 22.76
CA THR A 464 -0.21 27.87 23.68
C THR A 464 -1.16 26.90 22.97
N GLU A 465 -1.25 26.97 21.64
CA GLU A 465 -2.15 26.13 20.86
C GLU A 465 -1.54 24.74 20.66
N ARG A 466 -2.29 23.71 21.09
CA ARG A 466 -1.87 22.31 20.97
C ARG A 466 -2.49 21.70 19.73
N ARG A 467 -1.65 21.15 18.86
CA ARG A 467 -2.06 20.66 17.56
C ARG A 467 -1.68 19.21 17.35
N ILE A 468 -2.47 18.54 16.52
CA ILE A 468 -2.25 17.16 16.08
C ILE A 468 -2.19 17.18 14.56
N ILE A 469 -1.12 16.63 14.00
CA ILE A 469 -1.02 16.32 12.56
C ILE A 469 -1.22 14.82 12.41
N ILE A 470 -2.06 14.43 11.46
CA ILE A 470 -2.21 13.04 11.01
C ILE A 470 -1.86 12.99 9.52
N GLY A 471 -1.01 12.03 9.14
CA GLY A 471 -0.73 11.65 7.77
C GLY A 471 -1.26 10.24 7.48
N CYS A 472 -1.98 10.07 6.38
CA CYS A 472 -2.68 8.84 6.02
C CYS A 472 -2.86 8.66 4.51
N ASP A 473 -3.64 7.66 4.07
CA ASP A 473 -3.85 7.33 2.66
C ASP A 473 -4.70 8.38 1.89
N GLY A 474 -5.36 9.27 2.63
CA GLY A 474 -6.04 10.45 2.09
C GLY A 474 -5.25 11.75 2.21
N GLY A 475 -4.05 11.74 2.80
CA GLY A 475 -3.18 12.92 2.85
C GLY A 475 -2.91 13.43 4.28
N ILE A 476 -3.02 14.73 4.49
CA ILE A 476 -2.66 15.41 5.74
C ILE A 476 -3.85 16.14 6.38
N PHE A 477 -4.03 15.91 7.68
CA PHE A 477 -5.12 16.48 8.48
C PHE A 477 -4.57 17.17 9.73
N LEU A 478 -5.14 18.33 10.09
CA LEU A 478 -4.72 19.14 11.22
C LEU A 478 -5.87 19.34 12.21
N SER A 479 -5.63 19.01 13.48
CA SER A 479 -6.43 19.46 14.61
C SER A 479 -5.73 20.58 15.36
N ARG A 480 -6.53 21.54 15.85
CA ARG A 480 -6.10 22.71 16.67
C ARG A 480 -6.64 22.70 18.09
N ASN A 481 -7.43 21.68 18.41
CA ASN A 481 -8.23 21.58 19.61
C ASN A 481 -8.14 20.17 20.19
N ASN A 482 -6.92 19.63 20.24
CA ASN A 482 -6.64 18.35 20.89
C ASN A 482 -7.45 17.16 20.33
N GLY A 483 -7.77 17.20 19.03
CA GLY A 483 -8.48 16.14 18.34
C GLY A 483 -10.01 16.27 18.28
N SER A 484 -10.59 17.34 18.83
CA SER A 484 -12.06 17.52 18.79
C SER A 484 -12.59 17.80 17.38
N THR A 485 -11.81 18.47 16.52
CA THR A 485 -12.10 18.64 15.10
C THR A 485 -10.82 18.53 14.28
N PHE A 486 -10.97 18.10 13.02
CA PHE A 486 -9.90 18.08 12.03
C PHE A 486 -10.27 18.96 10.83
N SER A 487 -9.26 19.25 10.03
CA SER A 487 -9.39 19.94 8.74
C SER A 487 -8.22 19.52 7.85
N ASP A 488 -8.50 19.19 6.60
CA ASP A 488 -7.48 18.77 5.65
C ASP A 488 -6.48 19.89 5.31
N ARG A 489 -5.27 19.51 4.90
CA ARG A 489 -4.27 20.41 4.31
C ARG A 489 -3.88 19.93 2.91
N ASN A 490 -4.87 19.43 2.15
CA ASN A 490 -4.64 18.63 0.94
C ASN A 490 -4.74 19.41 -0.38
N ARG A 491 -5.09 20.70 -0.35
CA ARG A 491 -5.16 21.53 -1.56
C ARG A 491 -3.76 21.83 -2.13
N ASN A 492 -3.62 21.74 -3.45
CA ASN A 492 -2.38 21.84 -4.22
C ASN A 492 -1.36 20.74 -3.91
N LEU A 493 -1.83 19.62 -3.36
CA LEU A 493 -1.00 18.46 -3.04
C LEU A 493 -1.48 17.29 -3.91
N SER A 494 -0.73 16.98 -4.98
CA SER A 494 -1.12 15.98 -5.97
C SER A 494 -0.36 14.67 -5.74
N LEU A 495 -0.87 13.81 -4.84
CA LEU A 495 -0.24 12.54 -4.45
C LEU A 495 -1.07 11.29 -4.81
N LYS A 496 -2.24 11.44 -5.46
CA LYS A 496 -3.15 10.33 -5.75
C LYS A 496 -2.50 9.33 -6.71
N GLN A 497 -2.69 8.05 -6.41
CA GLN A 497 -2.12 6.95 -7.17
C GLN A 497 -3.19 6.36 -8.09
N PHE A 498 -3.18 6.76 -9.37
CA PHE A 498 -4.17 6.28 -10.36
C PHE A 498 -3.77 4.94 -10.98
N PHE A 499 -4.69 3.98 -10.99
CA PHE A 499 -4.53 2.68 -11.65
C PHE A 499 -4.89 2.72 -13.14
N SER A 500 -5.90 3.49 -13.50
CA SER A 500 -6.43 3.55 -14.87
C SER A 500 -6.99 4.93 -15.22
N ILE A 501 -7.09 5.21 -16.51
CA ILE A 501 -7.66 6.44 -17.05
C ILE A 501 -8.47 6.14 -18.32
N SER A 502 -9.58 6.85 -18.51
CA SER A 502 -10.36 6.85 -19.75
C SER A 502 -10.68 8.28 -20.16
N LEU A 503 -10.52 8.59 -21.45
CA LEU A 503 -10.73 9.92 -22.02
C LEU A 503 -12.09 9.97 -22.71
N HIS A 504 -12.76 11.11 -22.60
CA HIS A 504 -14.00 11.33 -23.33
C HIS A 504 -13.72 11.47 -24.84
N PRO A 505 -14.51 10.85 -25.73
CA PRO A 505 -14.22 10.80 -27.16
C PRO A 505 -14.19 12.20 -27.83
N THR A 506 -14.97 13.15 -27.32
CA THR A 506 -15.15 14.48 -27.94
C THR A 506 -14.87 15.68 -27.02
N LEU A 507 -14.71 15.48 -25.70
CA LEU A 507 -14.53 16.57 -24.75
C LEU A 507 -13.08 16.58 -24.27
N THR A 508 -12.31 17.58 -24.69
CA THR A 508 -10.86 17.68 -24.48
C THR A 508 -10.41 17.64 -23.01
N ASP A 509 -11.29 18.07 -22.10
CA ASP A 509 -10.96 18.20 -20.68
C ASP A 509 -11.67 17.19 -19.79
N TYR A 510 -12.41 16.24 -20.38
CA TYR A 510 -13.17 15.24 -19.65
C TYR A 510 -12.45 13.90 -19.61
N MET A 511 -12.17 13.40 -18.41
CA MET A 511 -11.60 12.08 -18.19
C MET A 511 -12.13 11.46 -16.89
N LEU A 512 -12.14 10.14 -16.86
CA LEU A 512 -12.29 9.34 -15.64
C LEU A 512 -10.94 8.73 -15.27
N ALA A 513 -10.66 8.60 -13.99
CA ALA A 513 -9.48 7.91 -13.50
C ALA A 513 -9.76 7.23 -12.15
N GLY A 514 -9.37 5.97 -11.98
CA GLY A 514 -9.52 5.24 -10.71
C GLY A 514 -8.26 5.35 -9.85
N ALA A 515 -8.39 5.71 -8.57
CA ALA A 515 -7.27 5.85 -7.62
C ALA A 515 -7.33 4.87 -6.44
N GLN A 516 -6.16 4.46 -5.95
CA GLN A 516 -5.98 3.71 -4.70
C GLN A 516 -6.62 4.43 -3.51
N ASP A 517 -7.47 3.74 -2.75
CA ASP A 517 -8.17 4.17 -1.51
C ASP A 517 -9.00 5.48 -1.62
N ASN A 518 -8.97 6.13 -2.77
CA ASN A 518 -9.41 7.52 -2.95
C ASN A 518 -10.57 7.64 -3.95
N GLY A 519 -11.13 6.51 -4.38
CA GLY A 519 -12.26 6.43 -5.28
C GLY A 519 -11.90 6.64 -6.75
N SER A 520 -12.94 6.69 -7.58
CA SER A 520 -12.82 7.06 -8.99
C SER A 520 -13.16 8.53 -9.19
N HIS A 521 -12.37 9.20 -10.01
CA HIS A 521 -12.38 10.63 -10.19
C HIS A 521 -12.78 11.02 -11.61
N LYS A 522 -13.67 11.99 -11.71
CA LYS A 522 -13.99 12.72 -12.94
C LYS A 522 -13.26 14.06 -12.95
N LEU A 523 -12.46 14.32 -13.98
CA LEU A 523 -11.89 15.64 -14.26
C LEU A 523 -12.57 16.18 -15.51
N ASN A 524 -13.00 17.44 -15.49
CA ASN A 524 -13.72 18.08 -16.59
C ASN A 524 -13.30 19.53 -16.86
N GLY A 525 -12.22 20.00 -16.22
CA GLY A 525 -11.71 21.37 -16.35
C GLY A 525 -10.35 21.43 -17.03
N SER A 526 -10.07 22.53 -17.71
CA SER A 526 -8.81 22.77 -18.42
C SER A 526 -7.63 22.96 -17.45
N GLY A 527 -6.46 22.42 -17.79
CA GLY A 527 -5.22 22.59 -17.03
C GLY A 527 -5.22 21.88 -15.67
N LEU A 528 -4.42 22.39 -14.73
CA LEU A 528 -4.37 21.91 -13.36
C LEU A 528 -5.64 22.33 -12.61
N THR A 529 -6.54 21.38 -12.37
CA THR A 529 -7.85 21.65 -11.77
C THR A 529 -8.22 20.60 -10.73
N SER A 530 -9.42 20.73 -10.14
CA SER A 530 -9.99 19.73 -9.24
C SER A 530 -10.63 18.57 -9.98
N SER A 531 -10.76 17.46 -9.26
CA SER A 531 -11.60 16.32 -9.64
C SER A 531 -12.87 16.23 -8.80
N VAL A 532 -13.88 15.52 -9.32
CA VAL A 532 -15.03 15.04 -8.55
C VAL A 532 -14.84 13.55 -8.30
N GLU A 533 -14.78 13.11 -7.05
CA GLU A 533 -14.86 11.68 -6.70
C GLU A 533 -16.28 11.19 -7.00
N VAL A 534 -16.46 10.46 -8.09
CA VAL A 534 -17.76 10.01 -8.56
C VAL A 534 -18.24 8.73 -7.88
N THR A 535 -17.31 7.94 -7.33
CA THR A 535 -17.57 6.68 -6.60
C THR A 535 -16.45 6.41 -5.59
N GLY A 536 -16.79 5.96 -4.38
CA GLY A 536 -15.86 5.69 -3.26
C GLY A 536 -15.08 4.38 -3.34
N GLY A 537 -14.44 4.02 -2.21
CA GLY A 537 -13.52 2.89 -2.06
C GLY A 537 -12.24 2.98 -2.91
N ASP A 538 -11.67 1.84 -3.26
CA ASP A 538 -10.65 1.72 -4.31
C ASP A 538 -11.25 2.02 -5.70
N GLY A 539 -10.75 3.05 -6.37
CA GLY A 539 -11.07 3.30 -7.78
C GLY A 539 -10.18 2.46 -8.69
N ALA A 540 -10.70 1.39 -9.28
CA ALA A 540 -9.92 0.46 -10.11
C ALA A 540 -9.91 0.86 -11.61
N TYR A 541 -10.34 -0.03 -12.51
CA TYR A 541 -10.45 0.24 -13.93
C TYR A 541 -11.66 1.13 -14.24
N VAL A 542 -11.53 2.03 -15.23
CA VAL A 542 -12.60 2.94 -15.67
C VAL A 542 -12.72 2.95 -17.20
N HIS A 543 -13.92 3.20 -17.70
CA HIS A 543 -14.16 3.36 -19.14
C HIS A 543 -15.28 4.36 -19.42
N ILE A 544 -15.09 5.20 -20.43
CA ILE A 544 -16.12 6.03 -21.04
C ILE A 544 -16.41 5.40 -22.39
N ASP A 545 -17.66 5.08 -22.65
CA ASP A 545 -18.09 4.56 -23.94
C ASP A 545 -17.75 5.57 -25.07
N GLN A 546 -17.06 5.10 -26.11
CA GLN A 546 -16.48 5.96 -27.15
C GLN A 546 -17.48 6.39 -28.23
N ASP A 547 -18.60 5.69 -28.41
CA ASP A 547 -19.66 6.09 -29.35
C ASP A 547 -20.98 6.48 -28.65
N GLN A 548 -21.15 6.11 -27.38
CA GLN A 548 -22.28 6.49 -26.52
C GLN A 548 -21.82 7.00 -25.14
N PRO A 549 -21.12 8.16 -25.05
CA PRO A 549 -20.41 8.61 -23.84
C PRO A 549 -21.30 8.97 -22.64
N GLN A 550 -22.63 8.91 -22.77
CA GLN A 550 -23.53 8.90 -21.63
C GLN A 550 -23.37 7.66 -20.75
N TYR A 551 -22.87 6.55 -21.31
CA TYR A 551 -22.53 5.34 -20.59
C TYR A 551 -21.09 5.38 -20.12
N GLN A 552 -20.90 5.25 -18.81
CA GLN A 552 -19.60 5.32 -18.18
C GLN A 552 -19.51 4.30 -17.07
N PHE A 553 -18.33 3.74 -16.87
CA PHE A 553 -18.08 2.67 -15.93
C PHE A 553 -16.88 3.02 -15.05
N THR A 554 -17.04 2.81 -13.75
CA THR A 554 -15.93 2.69 -12.81
C THR A 554 -16.02 1.31 -12.16
N SER A 555 -14.95 0.87 -11.52
CA SER A 555 -14.94 -0.39 -10.78
C SER A 555 -14.37 -0.18 -9.39
N TYR A 556 -14.83 -1.04 -8.49
CA TYR A 556 -14.26 -1.28 -7.17
C TYR A 556 -13.42 -2.56 -7.23
N VAL A 557 -13.20 -3.23 -6.10
CA VAL A 557 -12.47 -4.49 -6.08
C VAL A 557 -13.29 -5.66 -6.65
N TYR A 558 -12.60 -6.64 -7.24
CA TYR A 558 -13.19 -7.82 -7.86
C TYR A 558 -14.10 -7.45 -9.05
N ASN A 559 -15.21 -8.17 -9.23
CA ASN A 559 -16.19 -7.92 -10.27
C ASN A 559 -17.36 -7.04 -9.78
N GLN A 560 -17.01 -5.95 -9.10
CA GLN A 560 -17.93 -4.93 -8.61
C GLN A 560 -17.74 -3.63 -9.40
N TYR A 561 -18.81 -3.15 -10.00
CA TYR A 561 -18.80 -2.02 -10.93
C TYR A 561 -19.77 -0.93 -10.48
N ARG A 562 -19.51 0.29 -10.94
CA ARG A 562 -20.46 1.39 -10.88
C ARG A 562 -20.72 1.86 -12.29
N ARG A 563 -21.98 2.12 -12.61
CA ARG A 563 -22.43 2.51 -13.94
C ARG A 563 -23.12 3.86 -13.89
N SER A 564 -22.77 4.71 -14.84
CA SER A 564 -23.55 5.89 -15.20
C SER A 564 -24.23 5.69 -16.54
N THR A 565 -25.45 6.18 -16.68
CA THR A 565 -26.22 6.19 -17.94
C THR A 565 -26.58 7.61 -18.39
N ASN A 566 -26.01 8.62 -17.70
CA ASN A 566 -26.31 10.04 -17.89
C ASN A 566 -25.05 10.91 -17.87
N GLY A 567 -23.96 10.39 -18.46
CA GLY A 567 -22.72 11.15 -18.65
C GLY A 567 -21.97 11.42 -17.34
N GLY A 568 -22.00 10.48 -16.40
CA GLY A 568 -21.31 10.59 -15.12
C GLY A 568 -21.97 11.55 -14.13
N THR A 569 -23.27 11.86 -14.31
CA THR A 569 -24.04 12.71 -13.39
C THR A 569 -24.50 11.94 -12.15
N SER A 570 -24.91 10.68 -12.33
CA SER A 570 -25.22 9.75 -11.23
C SER A 570 -24.71 8.35 -11.54
N TRP A 571 -24.49 7.56 -10.49
CA TRP A 571 -23.87 6.24 -10.57
C TRP A 571 -24.67 5.19 -9.79
N SER A 572 -24.84 4.00 -10.36
CA SER A 572 -25.51 2.85 -9.75
C SER A 572 -24.53 1.69 -9.56
N GLY A 573 -24.59 1.01 -8.42
CA GLY A 573 -23.80 -0.20 -8.16
C GLY A 573 -24.29 -1.41 -8.94
N ILE A 574 -23.36 -2.19 -9.47
CA ILE A 574 -23.60 -3.48 -10.12
C ILE A 574 -22.56 -4.48 -9.60
N THR A 575 -23.02 -5.52 -8.92
CA THR A 575 -22.16 -6.60 -8.44
C THR A 575 -22.37 -7.83 -9.33
N LEU A 576 -21.37 -8.16 -10.16
CA LEU A 576 -21.37 -9.43 -10.88
C LEU A 576 -20.77 -10.55 -10.00
N SER A 577 -19.81 -10.20 -9.16
CA SER A 577 -19.31 -11.03 -8.04
C SER A 577 -18.52 -10.16 -7.05
N SER A 578 -18.63 -10.46 -5.76
CA SER A 578 -17.84 -9.85 -4.68
C SER A 578 -16.60 -10.68 -4.29
N THR A 579 -16.43 -11.87 -4.86
CA THR A 579 -15.33 -12.81 -4.51
C THR A 579 -14.48 -13.23 -5.71
N GLU A 580 -15.01 -13.07 -6.92
CA GLU A 580 -14.35 -13.49 -8.17
C GLU A 580 -13.81 -12.29 -8.94
N GLY A 581 -12.66 -12.48 -9.57
CA GLY A 581 -11.87 -11.43 -10.22
C GLY A 581 -10.56 -11.17 -9.48
N LEU A 582 -9.67 -10.41 -10.12
CA LEU A 582 -8.50 -9.85 -9.45
C LEU A 582 -8.95 -8.70 -8.54
N PHE A 583 -8.11 -8.31 -7.57
CA PHE A 583 -8.44 -7.24 -6.64
C PHE A 583 -8.66 -5.92 -7.39
N ILE A 584 -7.64 -5.45 -8.11
CA ILE A 584 -7.81 -4.42 -9.15
C ILE A 584 -8.06 -5.19 -10.46
N ASN A 585 -9.33 -5.37 -10.80
CA ASN A 585 -9.74 -6.27 -11.86
C ASN A 585 -9.63 -5.61 -13.25
N PRO A 586 -8.80 -6.13 -14.17
CA PRO A 586 -8.69 -5.56 -15.51
C PRO A 586 -9.93 -5.89 -16.34
N PHE A 587 -10.38 -4.91 -17.12
CA PHE A 587 -11.40 -5.10 -18.12
C PHE A 587 -11.13 -4.24 -19.36
N ASP A 588 -11.77 -4.61 -20.48
CA ASP A 588 -11.97 -3.71 -21.62
C ASP A 588 -13.43 -3.81 -22.10
N TYR A 589 -13.91 -2.75 -22.76
CA TYR A 589 -15.29 -2.61 -23.19
C TYR A 589 -15.35 -2.45 -24.71
N ASP A 590 -16.24 -3.23 -25.36
CA ASP A 590 -16.53 -3.08 -26.78
C ASP A 590 -17.63 -2.02 -26.94
N ASP A 591 -17.21 -0.82 -27.36
CA ASP A 591 -18.11 0.32 -27.54
C ASP A 591 -19.21 0.05 -28.58
N VAL A 592 -18.93 -0.76 -29.61
CA VAL A 592 -19.89 -1.02 -30.70
C VAL A 592 -20.92 -2.07 -30.31
N LEU A 593 -20.47 -3.14 -29.64
CA LEU A 593 -21.34 -4.26 -29.26
C LEU A 593 -21.95 -4.11 -27.86
N ASN A 594 -21.46 -3.15 -27.07
CA ASN A 594 -21.87 -2.92 -25.70
C ASN A 594 -21.63 -4.13 -24.80
N VAL A 595 -20.42 -4.71 -24.85
CA VAL A 595 -20.03 -5.89 -24.08
C VAL A 595 -18.75 -5.61 -23.30
N MET A 596 -18.68 -6.01 -22.03
CA MET A 596 -17.46 -5.90 -21.23
C MET A 596 -16.82 -7.27 -21.01
N TYR A 597 -15.49 -7.33 -21.08
CA TYR A 597 -14.69 -8.53 -20.83
C TYR A 597 -13.74 -8.27 -19.67
N CYS A 598 -13.81 -9.09 -18.63
CA CYS A 598 -13.02 -8.93 -17.41
C CYS A 598 -12.49 -10.27 -16.91
N SER A 599 -11.50 -10.25 -16.01
CA SER A 599 -11.01 -11.49 -15.40
C SER A 599 -12.05 -12.06 -14.43
N ASN A 600 -12.19 -13.38 -14.42
CA ASN A 600 -13.00 -14.10 -13.42
C ASN A 600 -12.14 -14.74 -12.32
N GLY A 601 -10.89 -15.13 -12.60
CA GLY A 601 -10.05 -15.80 -11.62
C GLY A 601 -9.40 -14.86 -10.60
N ASN A 602 -9.20 -15.35 -9.38
CA ASN A 602 -8.51 -14.63 -8.31
C ASN A 602 -7.00 -14.96 -8.26
N SER A 603 -6.20 -14.09 -7.64
CA SER A 603 -4.73 -14.23 -7.59
C SER A 603 -4.24 -15.49 -6.86
N ALA A 604 -5.03 -16.03 -5.93
CA ALA A 604 -4.65 -17.20 -5.14
C ALA A 604 -4.88 -18.53 -5.88
N ALA A 605 -5.86 -18.57 -6.77
CA ALA A 605 -6.25 -19.76 -7.53
C ALA A 605 -6.61 -19.38 -8.98
N PRO A 606 -5.63 -19.34 -9.90
CA PRO A 606 -5.91 -18.98 -11.29
C PRO A 606 -6.81 -19.99 -12.01
N THR A 607 -7.79 -19.53 -12.81
CA THR A 607 -8.86 -20.38 -13.36
C THR A 607 -8.91 -20.50 -14.89
N ASN A 608 -8.12 -19.73 -15.65
CA ASN A 608 -8.27 -19.57 -17.12
C ASN A 608 -9.63 -19.02 -17.56
N GLU A 609 -10.33 -18.32 -16.67
CA GLU A 609 -11.67 -17.83 -16.96
C GLU A 609 -11.68 -16.33 -17.12
N LEU A 610 -12.38 -15.89 -18.17
CA LEU A 610 -12.89 -14.53 -18.26
C LEU A 610 -14.39 -14.52 -17.96
N ARG A 611 -14.88 -13.38 -17.51
CA ARG A 611 -16.29 -13.07 -17.40
C ARG A 611 -16.65 -12.06 -18.48
N ARG A 612 -17.74 -12.34 -19.19
CA ARG A 612 -18.32 -11.44 -20.18
C ARG A 612 -19.62 -10.89 -19.65
N TRP A 613 -19.74 -9.57 -19.55
CA TRP A 613 -20.98 -8.89 -19.20
C TRP A 613 -21.68 -8.48 -20.49
N ASP A 614 -22.80 -9.14 -20.79
CA ASP A 614 -23.43 -9.15 -22.12
C ASP A 614 -24.08 -7.81 -22.50
N ASN A 615 -24.53 -7.03 -21.52
CA ASN A 615 -25.06 -5.68 -21.75
C ASN A 615 -24.86 -4.80 -20.50
N PRO A 616 -23.67 -4.19 -20.34
CA PRO A 616 -23.36 -3.35 -19.20
C PRO A 616 -24.24 -2.10 -19.09
N GLN A 617 -24.79 -1.60 -20.20
CA GLN A 617 -25.55 -0.35 -20.19
C GLN A 617 -26.89 -0.45 -19.44
N THR A 618 -27.56 -1.61 -19.48
CA THR A 618 -28.91 -1.75 -18.89
C THR A 618 -29.11 -2.95 -17.96
N GLY A 619 -28.31 -4.02 -18.10
CA GLY A 619 -28.49 -5.26 -17.35
C GLY A 619 -27.28 -5.65 -16.50
N SER A 620 -27.34 -6.83 -15.88
CA SER A 620 -26.23 -7.48 -15.15
C SER A 620 -25.99 -8.92 -15.62
N THR A 621 -26.64 -9.35 -16.70
CA THR A 621 -26.47 -10.68 -17.30
C THR A 621 -25.03 -10.85 -17.76
N ASN A 622 -24.42 -11.94 -17.32
CA ASN A 622 -23.02 -12.21 -17.61
C ASN A 622 -22.79 -13.72 -17.75
N THR A 623 -21.74 -14.06 -18.47
CA THR A 623 -21.34 -15.43 -18.79
C THR A 623 -19.87 -15.63 -18.46
N THR A 624 -19.55 -16.70 -17.73
CA THR A 624 -18.17 -17.14 -17.52
C THR A 624 -17.73 -18.03 -18.67
N LEU A 625 -16.56 -17.76 -19.24
CA LEU A 625 -15.97 -18.51 -20.34
C LEU A 625 -14.58 -19.04 -19.93
N THR A 626 -14.42 -20.36 -19.96
CA THR A 626 -13.13 -21.01 -19.74
C THR A 626 -12.35 -21.09 -21.05
N LEU A 627 -11.20 -20.42 -21.11
CA LEU A 627 -10.30 -20.43 -22.26
C LEU A 627 -9.10 -21.34 -21.98
N SER A 628 -9.21 -22.61 -22.34
CA SER A 628 -8.19 -23.62 -22.03
C SER A 628 -6.81 -23.26 -22.59
N ALA A 629 -6.76 -22.50 -23.70
CA ALA A 629 -5.55 -21.99 -24.32
C ALA A 629 -4.76 -20.99 -23.44
N LEU A 630 -5.34 -20.44 -22.36
CA LEU A 630 -4.60 -19.64 -21.37
C LEU A 630 -3.62 -20.49 -20.54
N THR A 631 -3.74 -21.82 -20.60
CA THR A 631 -2.81 -22.72 -19.91
C THR A 631 -1.48 -22.74 -20.64
N ARG A 632 -0.39 -22.40 -19.93
CA ARG A 632 0.99 -22.64 -20.41
C ARG A 632 1.63 -23.79 -19.66
N THR A 633 1.93 -23.59 -18.37
CA THR A 633 2.48 -24.60 -17.46
C THR A 633 1.45 -25.08 -16.43
N SER A 634 0.49 -24.22 -16.08
CA SER A 634 -0.77 -24.54 -15.39
C SER A 634 -1.75 -23.39 -15.68
N ASN A 635 -2.91 -23.39 -15.05
CA ASN A 635 -3.89 -22.32 -15.19
C ASN A 635 -3.27 -20.93 -14.92
N SER A 636 -3.76 -19.94 -15.63
CA SER A 636 -3.41 -18.52 -15.52
C SER A 636 -4.66 -17.66 -15.49
N ASN A 637 -4.54 -16.43 -14.99
CA ASN A 637 -5.64 -15.46 -15.03
C ASN A 637 -5.45 -14.54 -16.23
N PRO A 638 -6.54 -14.14 -16.91
CA PRO A 638 -6.52 -12.94 -17.73
C PRO A 638 -6.05 -11.74 -16.91
N THR A 639 -5.05 -11.01 -17.42
CA THR A 639 -4.45 -9.84 -16.73
C THR A 639 -4.46 -8.58 -17.59
N ALA A 640 -4.77 -8.70 -18.88
CA ALA A 640 -4.93 -7.59 -19.79
C ALA A 640 -5.97 -7.94 -20.86
N PHE A 641 -6.81 -6.98 -21.20
CA PHE A 641 -7.83 -7.10 -22.24
C PHE A 641 -7.63 -5.97 -23.26
N LYS A 642 -7.85 -6.29 -24.53
CA LYS A 642 -7.93 -5.26 -25.57
C LYS A 642 -8.95 -5.64 -26.64
N VAL A 643 -10.06 -4.91 -26.74
CA VAL A 643 -11.00 -5.00 -27.86
C VAL A 643 -10.31 -4.45 -29.12
N SER A 644 -10.46 -5.16 -30.23
CA SER A 644 -9.91 -4.73 -31.52
C SER A 644 -10.70 -3.54 -32.06
N PRO A 645 -10.03 -2.41 -32.39
CA PRO A 645 -10.68 -1.32 -33.12
C PRO A 645 -10.77 -1.57 -34.63
N TYR A 646 -10.24 -2.70 -35.14
CA TYR A 646 -10.10 -2.99 -36.56
C TYR A 646 -10.98 -4.15 -37.04
N THR A 647 -11.19 -5.15 -36.19
CA THR A 647 -12.05 -6.30 -36.48
C THR A 647 -13.15 -6.37 -35.45
N ALA A 648 -14.39 -6.27 -35.91
CA ALA A 648 -15.56 -6.38 -35.04
C ALA A 648 -15.58 -7.73 -34.29
N ASP A 649 -16.07 -7.68 -33.05
CA ASP A 649 -16.26 -8.86 -32.19
C ASP A 649 -14.97 -9.68 -31.93
N ARG A 650 -13.84 -8.98 -31.84
CA ARG A 650 -12.53 -9.56 -31.52
C ARG A 650 -11.93 -8.94 -30.26
N VAL A 651 -11.45 -9.80 -29.37
CA VAL A 651 -10.77 -9.40 -28.14
C VAL A 651 -9.41 -10.08 -28.04
N TYR A 652 -8.40 -9.32 -27.65
CA TYR A 652 -7.09 -9.82 -27.27
C TYR A 652 -6.98 -9.94 -25.75
N ILE A 653 -6.39 -11.04 -25.28
CA ILE A 653 -6.34 -11.38 -23.86
C ILE A 653 -4.92 -11.77 -23.50
N GLY A 654 -4.27 -10.99 -22.63
CA GLY A 654 -2.99 -11.32 -22.02
C GLY A 654 -3.19 -12.04 -20.69
N SER A 655 -2.28 -12.94 -20.34
CA SER A 655 -2.38 -13.74 -19.12
C SER A 655 -1.22 -13.55 -18.14
N SER A 656 -1.44 -13.96 -16.89
CA SER A 656 -0.43 -14.00 -15.82
C SER A 656 0.73 -14.98 -16.08
N ARG A 657 0.72 -15.70 -17.21
CA ARG A 657 1.77 -16.65 -17.60
C ARG A 657 2.34 -16.42 -19.00
N GLY A 658 2.08 -15.24 -19.55
CA GLY A 658 2.70 -14.82 -20.80
C GLY A 658 2.07 -15.45 -22.02
N VAL A 659 0.79 -15.80 -21.90
CA VAL A 659 -0.03 -16.24 -23.03
C VAL A 659 -0.84 -15.06 -23.53
N LEU A 660 -0.70 -14.74 -24.81
CA LEU A 660 -1.57 -13.79 -25.51
C LEU A 660 -2.54 -14.58 -26.38
N LEU A 661 -3.83 -14.31 -26.27
CA LEU A 661 -4.88 -14.95 -27.05
C LEU A 661 -5.63 -13.92 -27.90
N ARG A 662 -6.14 -14.41 -29.03
CA ARG A 662 -7.24 -13.82 -29.78
C ARG A 662 -8.50 -14.60 -29.46
N LEU A 663 -9.61 -13.92 -29.18
CA LEU A 663 -10.94 -14.49 -29.15
C LEU A 663 -11.77 -13.81 -30.24
N ASP A 664 -12.23 -14.59 -31.21
CA ASP A 664 -13.17 -14.16 -32.25
C ASP A 664 -14.62 -14.47 -31.83
N ASN A 665 -15.59 -13.73 -32.37
CA ASN A 665 -17.02 -13.86 -32.01
C ASN A 665 -17.26 -13.71 -30.49
N ALA A 666 -16.45 -12.90 -29.82
CA ALA A 666 -16.33 -12.85 -28.37
C ALA A 666 -17.67 -12.56 -27.65
N SER A 667 -18.54 -11.77 -28.26
CA SER A 667 -19.88 -11.40 -27.77
C SER A 667 -20.89 -12.55 -27.77
N SER A 668 -20.70 -13.57 -28.62
CA SER A 668 -21.70 -14.60 -28.90
C SER A 668 -21.26 -16.03 -28.57
N VAL A 669 -19.95 -16.26 -28.37
CA VAL A 669 -19.45 -17.56 -27.92
C VAL A 669 -20.05 -17.96 -26.56
N ASN A 670 -20.21 -19.26 -26.34
CA ASN A 670 -20.63 -19.83 -25.06
C ASN A 670 -19.56 -20.82 -24.56
N ALA A 671 -19.78 -21.44 -23.41
CA ALA A 671 -18.83 -22.39 -22.82
C ALA A 671 -18.42 -23.53 -23.78
N GLY A 672 -19.32 -23.96 -24.67
CA GLY A 672 -19.04 -25.02 -25.66
C GLY A 672 -18.28 -24.54 -26.90
N THR A 673 -18.31 -23.24 -27.23
CA THR A 673 -17.73 -22.71 -28.48
C THR A 673 -16.55 -21.76 -28.27
N ALA A 674 -16.32 -21.26 -27.07
CA ALA A 674 -15.26 -20.30 -26.77
C ALA A 674 -13.87 -20.79 -27.20
N ASN A 675 -13.53 -22.04 -26.85
CA ASN A 675 -12.23 -22.64 -27.19
C ASN A 675 -12.02 -22.80 -28.70
N ALA A 676 -13.07 -23.12 -29.46
CA ALA A 676 -12.98 -23.25 -30.92
C ALA A 676 -12.76 -21.90 -31.63
N ASN A 677 -13.10 -20.79 -30.97
CA ASN A 677 -12.92 -19.42 -31.49
C ASN A 677 -11.71 -18.71 -30.87
N THR A 678 -10.92 -19.43 -30.06
CA THR A 678 -9.73 -18.89 -29.43
C THR A 678 -8.49 -19.28 -30.23
N THR A 679 -7.64 -18.32 -30.54
CA THR A 679 -6.34 -18.55 -31.19
C THR A 679 -5.23 -18.03 -30.29
N ALA A 680 -4.26 -18.88 -29.95
CA ALA A 680 -3.06 -18.40 -29.25
C ALA A 680 -2.20 -17.56 -30.19
N ILE A 681 -1.90 -16.33 -29.78
CA ILE A 681 -1.03 -15.40 -30.49
C ILE A 681 0.32 -15.41 -29.79
N GLY A 682 1.35 -15.80 -30.52
CA GLY A 682 2.71 -15.84 -30.01
C GLY A 682 3.39 -17.15 -30.34
N SER A 683 4.61 -17.31 -29.84
CA SER A 683 5.39 -18.53 -30.05
C SER A 683 6.01 -18.99 -28.74
N ALA A 684 6.66 -20.15 -28.76
CA ALA A 684 7.43 -20.65 -27.61
C ALA A 684 8.51 -19.66 -27.12
N SER A 685 8.90 -18.68 -27.95
CA SER A 685 9.86 -17.62 -27.59
C SER A 685 9.26 -16.47 -26.77
N PHE A 686 7.93 -16.39 -26.62
CA PHE A 686 7.32 -15.35 -25.78
C PHE A 686 7.83 -15.48 -24.34
N PRO A 687 8.16 -14.36 -23.67
CA PRO A 687 8.60 -14.39 -22.29
C PRO A 687 7.64 -15.16 -21.40
N VAL A 688 8.20 -15.86 -20.42
CA VAL A 688 7.40 -16.42 -19.32
C VAL A 688 7.31 -15.30 -18.29
N GLY A 689 6.17 -14.60 -18.26
CA GLY A 689 5.95 -13.40 -17.44
C GLY A 689 4.51 -12.92 -17.57
N THR A 690 4.01 -12.10 -16.65
CA THR A 690 2.63 -11.62 -16.72
C THR A 690 2.48 -10.56 -17.80
N ILE A 691 1.51 -10.72 -18.71
CA ILE A 691 1.19 -9.64 -19.65
C ILE A 691 0.36 -8.58 -18.93
N ASN A 692 0.95 -7.41 -18.73
CA ASN A 692 0.35 -6.27 -18.02
C ASN A 692 -0.52 -5.40 -18.93
N CYS A 693 -0.24 -5.38 -20.23
CA CYS A 693 -0.99 -4.58 -21.20
C CYS A 693 -0.93 -5.25 -22.57
N VAL A 694 -2.02 -5.13 -23.31
CA VAL A 694 -2.10 -5.46 -24.74
C VAL A 694 -2.55 -4.20 -25.48
N ALA A 695 -1.81 -3.81 -26.49
CA ALA A 695 -2.16 -2.70 -27.36
C ALA A 695 -2.13 -3.14 -28.83
N VAL A 696 -2.99 -2.53 -29.63
CA VAL A 696 -3.03 -2.72 -31.07
C VAL A 696 -2.40 -1.49 -31.73
N GLY A 697 -1.54 -1.73 -32.72
CA GLY A 697 -0.84 -0.72 -33.50
C GLY A 697 -1.73 -0.18 -34.61
N THR A 698 -1.23 -0.16 -35.85
CA THR A 698 -1.99 0.36 -37.01
C THR A 698 -3.08 -0.58 -37.51
N ASP A 699 -3.00 -1.87 -37.17
CA ASP A 699 -3.97 -2.91 -37.47
C ASP A 699 -3.79 -4.09 -36.50
N ASP A 700 -4.67 -5.09 -36.61
CA ASP A 700 -4.68 -6.33 -35.82
C ASP A 700 -3.42 -7.22 -35.97
N ASN A 701 -2.58 -6.99 -36.98
CA ASN A 701 -1.33 -7.75 -37.17
C ASN A 701 -0.17 -7.10 -36.40
N ASN A 702 -0.35 -5.87 -35.91
CA ASN A 702 0.67 -5.13 -35.19
C ASN A 702 0.28 -5.07 -33.70
N LEU A 703 0.55 -6.13 -32.96
CA LEU A 703 0.21 -6.23 -31.53
C LEU A 703 1.44 -5.97 -30.65
N LEU A 704 1.23 -5.21 -29.58
CA LEU A 704 2.21 -4.99 -28.52
C LEU A 704 1.69 -5.65 -27.23
N GLY A 705 2.39 -6.67 -26.76
CA GLY A 705 2.21 -7.23 -25.42
C GLY A 705 3.32 -6.73 -24.50
N ILE A 706 2.96 -6.10 -23.39
CA ILE A 706 3.92 -5.64 -22.37
C ILE A 706 3.92 -6.67 -21.25
N PHE A 707 5.10 -7.26 -21.00
CA PHE A 707 5.36 -8.27 -19.95
C PHE A 707 5.97 -7.62 -18.72
#